data_AF-A0A3P1VGE7-F1
#
_entry.id   AF-A0A3P1VGE7-F1
#
_cell.length_a   1.000
_cell.length_b   1.000
_cell.length_c   1.000
_cell.angle_alpha   90.00
_cell.angle_beta   90.00
_cell.angle_gamma   90.00
#
_symmetry.space_group_name_H-M   'P 1'
#
loop_
_entity.id
_entity.type
_entity.pdbx_description
1 polymer ?
#
loop_
_entity_poly.entity_id
_entity_poly.type
_entity_poly.pdbx_seq_one_letter_code
_entity_poly.pdbx_strand_id
1 'polypeptide(L)'
;MFKKIKYGIRKLSVGLASIAIASMFIVVSPSVQARQQTESSLTTHPSSHRKEANLLSISYADLTAIEQRLIRPDKLIEVTEQTYILVYKPSSVSSKESHLPKTSSIEDYNLLLLGIGSLATLLFVVKKRKTTILILLLGTSLVNTPLHRMSADEALQFLSHSSVTVPTSNQLTVGDIKGYDYVGYIPLSALPVDSNVRLYANKILKEESEPRDVQPTPNPPSEPPVVTEAPPTPPVVSEPKDEKPSVPPVVTEAPPTPPAASEPKDEKPSVPPVVTEAPPAPPAVSEPKDEKPSVPPVVTEAPPAPPSDSKPKDEAPSIPPVVTEAPPVDSEPKDEQPPTPPVVTEEPPKPPVDSETTEDESVSPDDPKLRLETIERVMDSYKNLYYHSEEIYRAAGYRNKRPDYSHLDSLQLQDSFERVKQTLDLVIPMLMDSTPSDMALQEKEEYLLAHKAPILLGLAYLDRWYSIPLSEQRLLKDTVLEYVKHSSESLPIWLVTLGNQSIDDPYLPENTAHLFESRFTKVTNAPTIYEFLKQEVAIYQPQTSLNDWFKQTSKAYIAEKQPQSVPMNIEIVERLNQLNLQNFYLPLLTMTEPSIYIIPTATTLTFGDMATYVEESLEQVDSTAYANKIEELKQLIDKHAQYQTDHIDVWYRLARESVKKKLMNGSVVVFDSLLQQTTKQWAAKTGPTSTRAVREVLAPSGRYHHRTPNADAFSNGDIIQFSETPILRDDLSQGGSIWTHELVHALEDTVYLGGHGLRPGVGQESYAEGLFQTVRDRNAGSIGLNLYSTLTTDEKKRLSTVNTSPSRFQNSQDLKGYMHRLFDVLYVLDLAEGNALLQTSELGRNHLIGRMIGVKDPDTNHHTDQVVEASDVNSRLRTIDDLIDNQIVIKRHDFRGKVSIIRGPSADRNTYVSVPLFSPMFGLLENPNGASGGYTFRRTAFELLAHKGYEEGMIPYISDQYAAQAKSEGIELSDQYIVSQIFKDDPTINSLSDFKKVMFREREAKVSSLKPITITYENQPVTLQNFSDIEHHMKEALRKDSIRMWRTQGEAAGHVYQLKLAIFKAYFEDTKEFQDSIFLSDN
;
A
#
# COMPACT_ATOMS: atom_id res chain seq x y z
N MET A 1 30.86 28.05 -41.83
CA MET A 1 29.78 27.31 -42.54
C MET A 1 28.95 26.51 -41.54
N PHE A 2 27.76 26.05 -41.93
CA PHE A 2 26.80 25.30 -41.09
C PHE A 2 27.35 23.91 -40.71
N LYS A 3 27.10 23.29 -39.54
CA LYS A 3 25.98 23.28 -38.57
C LYS A 3 24.74 22.47 -39.02
N LYS A 4 24.53 21.28 -38.45
CA LYS A 4 23.18 20.68 -38.33
C LYS A 4 23.06 19.71 -37.16
N ILE A 5 21.98 19.89 -36.40
CA ILE A 5 21.54 19.11 -35.24
C ILE A 5 20.33 18.27 -35.69
N LYS A 6 20.07 17.11 -35.06
CA LYS A 6 18.71 16.54 -35.00
C LYS A 6 18.40 15.99 -33.61
N TYR A 7 17.22 16.34 -33.12
CA TYR A 7 16.60 15.82 -31.90
C TYR A 7 15.64 14.67 -32.22
N GLY A 8 15.43 13.78 -31.23
CA GLY A 8 14.10 13.40 -30.75
C GLY A 8 13.29 12.33 -31.52
N ILE A 9 12.77 11.36 -30.75
CA ILE A 9 11.34 11.06 -30.56
C ILE A 9 11.20 9.82 -29.67
N ARG A 10 10.49 9.93 -28.54
CA ARG A 10 9.69 8.87 -27.88
C ARG A 10 8.88 9.45 -26.70
N LYS A 11 7.77 10.13 -27.04
CA LYS A 11 6.64 10.42 -26.13
C LYS A 11 5.35 10.04 -26.86
N LEU A 12 4.69 8.95 -26.44
CA LEU A 12 3.24 8.74 -26.36
C LEU A 12 2.93 7.26 -26.08
N SER A 13 2.20 6.95 -25.01
CA SER A 13 1.10 5.94 -24.97
C SER A 13 0.58 5.66 -23.55
N VAL A 14 0.42 6.69 -22.70
CA VAL A 14 -0.41 6.63 -21.48
C VAL A 14 -1.36 7.81 -21.53
N GLY A 15 -2.66 7.58 -21.38
CA GLY A 15 -3.70 8.61 -21.50
C GLY A 15 -4.55 8.55 -22.77
N LEU A 16 -5.24 7.42 -23.05
CA LEU A 16 -6.34 7.37 -24.02
C LEU A 16 -7.36 6.25 -23.74
N ALA A 17 -7.59 5.91 -22.47
CA ALA A 17 -8.49 4.84 -22.03
C ALA A 17 -9.77 5.32 -21.31
N SER A 18 -9.99 6.64 -21.20
CA SER A 18 -10.99 7.23 -20.29
C SER A 18 -12.19 7.89 -20.99
N ILE A 19 -12.27 7.86 -22.33
CA ILE A 19 -13.33 8.51 -23.13
C ILE A 19 -13.94 7.52 -24.14
N ALA A 20 -14.25 6.30 -23.67
CA ALA A 20 -14.89 5.24 -24.48
C ALA A 20 -16.05 4.52 -23.76
N ILE A 21 -16.20 4.68 -22.44
CA ILE A 21 -17.16 3.95 -21.62
C ILE A 21 -18.53 4.68 -21.53
N ALA A 22 -18.56 5.98 -21.80
CA ALA A 22 -19.74 6.83 -21.64
C ALA A 22 -20.76 6.79 -22.82
N SER A 23 -20.58 5.94 -23.82
CA SER A 23 -21.30 6.02 -25.11
C SER A 23 -21.90 4.71 -25.64
N MET A 24 -22.04 3.67 -24.79
CA MET A 24 -22.46 2.33 -25.21
C MET A 24 -23.80 1.82 -24.64
N PHE A 25 -24.64 2.71 -24.10
CA PHE A 25 -25.94 2.38 -23.48
C PHE A 25 -27.19 2.80 -24.29
N ILE A 26 -27.09 2.94 -25.62
CA ILE A 26 -28.26 3.23 -26.48
C ILE A 26 -28.27 2.33 -27.74
N VAL A 27 -28.85 1.14 -27.61
CA VAL A 27 -29.46 0.37 -28.72
C VAL A 27 -30.74 -0.28 -28.21
N VAL A 28 -31.81 -0.24 -29.01
CA VAL A 28 -33.15 -0.76 -28.65
C VAL A 28 -33.40 -2.11 -29.31
N SER A 29 -33.90 -3.09 -28.54
CA SER A 29 -34.47 -4.34 -29.07
C SER A 29 -35.97 -4.14 -29.40
N PRO A 30 -36.46 -4.54 -30.59
CA PRO A 30 -37.82 -4.22 -31.03
C PRO A 30 -38.89 -5.27 -30.69
N SER A 31 -40.11 -4.76 -30.51
CA SER A 31 -41.41 -5.41 -30.76
C SER A 31 -41.76 -6.73 -30.04
N VAL A 32 -42.53 -6.59 -28.96
CA VAL A 32 -43.91 -7.14 -28.95
C VAL A 32 -44.87 -5.96 -28.80
N GLN A 33 -45.90 -5.88 -29.65
CA GLN A 33 -46.76 -4.71 -29.76
C GLN A 33 -47.96 -4.78 -28.80
N ALA A 34 -48.07 -3.85 -27.86
CA ALA A 34 -49.30 -3.53 -27.13
C ALA A 34 -49.50 -2.00 -27.13
N ARG A 35 -50.77 -1.53 -27.20
CA ARG A 35 -51.10 -0.13 -27.49
C ARG A 35 -50.78 0.84 -26.34
N GLN A 36 -50.34 2.05 -26.70
CA GLN A 36 -50.19 3.20 -25.80
C GLN A 36 -51.55 3.73 -25.32
N GLN A 37 -51.59 4.32 -24.12
CA GLN A 37 -52.40 5.52 -23.85
C GLN A 37 -51.86 6.36 -22.66
N THR A 38 -51.53 7.61 -22.99
CA THR A 38 -51.48 8.87 -22.19
C THR A 38 -51.48 8.86 -20.64
N GLU A 39 -50.43 9.49 -20.10
CA GLU A 39 -50.43 10.62 -19.14
C GLU A 39 -50.94 10.51 -17.68
N SER A 40 -50.01 10.84 -16.76
CA SER A 40 -50.14 11.83 -15.67
C SER A 40 -50.86 11.49 -14.34
N SER A 41 -50.32 12.13 -13.27
CA SER A 41 -50.88 12.33 -11.91
C SER A 41 -50.63 11.25 -10.85
N LEU A 42 -50.34 11.68 -9.62
CA LEU A 42 -50.35 10.85 -8.41
C LEU A 42 -51.81 10.64 -7.96
N THR A 43 -52.13 9.46 -7.43
CA THR A 43 -53.06 9.29 -6.28
C THR A 43 -52.96 7.87 -5.69
N THR A 44 -53.52 7.69 -4.48
CA THR A 44 -53.39 6.48 -3.66
C THR A 44 -54.35 5.34 -4.03
N HIS A 45 -53.86 4.09 -3.91
CA HIS A 45 -54.54 2.80 -3.64
C HIS A 45 -56.06 2.65 -3.96
N PRO A 46 -56.44 1.56 -4.67
CA PRO A 46 -56.61 0.29 -3.92
C PRO A 46 -56.05 -0.96 -4.61
N SER A 47 -56.01 -2.06 -3.84
CA SER A 47 -55.49 -3.36 -4.24
C SER A 47 -56.28 -4.01 -5.39
N SER A 48 -55.56 -4.45 -6.42
CA SER A 48 -56.03 -5.52 -7.32
C SER A 48 -55.10 -6.71 -7.16
N HIS A 49 -55.65 -7.89 -6.85
CA HIS A 49 -54.85 -9.12 -6.65
C HIS A 49 -54.29 -9.63 -7.98
N ARG A 50 -53.14 -9.07 -8.38
CA ARG A 50 -52.27 -9.68 -9.38
C ARG A 50 -51.49 -10.81 -8.71
N LYS A 51 -51.61 -12.02 -9.27
CA LYS A 51 -50.76 -13.14 -8.87
C LYS A 51 -49.48 -13.09 -9.69
N GLU A 52 -48.36 -13.31 -9.03
CA GLU A 52 -47.06 -13.47 -9.68
C GLU A 52 -46.62 -14.92 -9.57
N ALA A 53 -46.13 -15.47 -10.67
CA ALA A 53 -45.60 -16.82 -10.72
C ALA A 53 -44.24 -16.82 -11.39
N ASN A 54 -43.34 -17.63 -10.83
CA ASN A 54 -41.95 -17.71 -11.24
C ASN A 54 -41.72 -18.95 -12.10
N LEU A 55 -41.07 -18.80 -13.24
CA LEU A 55 -40.83 -19.86 -14.21
C LEU A 55 -39.34 -20.20 -14.27
N LEU A 56 -39.02 -21.50 -14.24
CA LEU A 56 -37.66 -22.03 -14.38
C LEU A 56 -37.66 -23.20 -15.37
N SER A 57 -36.84 -23.13 -16.41
CA SER A 57 -36.77 -24.17 -17.45
C SER A 57 -35.72 -25.24 -17.12
N ILE A 58 -36.05 -26.52 -17.36
CA ILE A 58 -35.15 -27.66 -17.10
C ILE A 58 -35.23 -28.74 -18.20
N SER A 59 -34.15 -29.52 -18.34
CA SER A 59 -34.11 -30.73 -19.16
C SER A 59 -34.88 -31.87 -18.50
N TYR A 60 -35.68 -32.61 -19.29
CA TYR A 60 -36.26 -33.89 -18.88
C TYR A 60 -35.19 -34.91 -18.43
N ALA A 61 -33.96 -34.80 -18.96
CA ALA A 61 -32.85 -35.70 -18.64
C ALA A 61 -32.13 -35.39 -17.31
N ASP A 62 -32.31 -34.19 -16.74
CA ASP A 62 -31.77 -33.81 -15.42
C ASP A 62 -32.74 -34.18 -14.26
N LEU A 63 -33.95 -34.66 -14.58
CA LEU A 63 -34.92 -35.18 -13.61
C LEU A 63 -34.69 -36.66 -13.31
N THR A 64 -34.78 -37.07 -12.04
CA THR A 64 -34.78 -38.50 -11.67
C THR A 64 -36.06 -39.20 -12.13
N ALA A 65 -36.04 -40.53 -12.21
CA ALA A 65 -37.20 -41.36 -12.57
C ALA A 65 -38.38 -41.30 -11.57
N ILE A 66 -38.23 -40.60 -10.44
CA ILE A 66 -39.32 -40.26 -9.51
C ILE A 66 -39.88 -38.88 -9.88
N GLU A 67 -39.03 -37.87 -10.06
CA GLU A 67 -39.43 -36.50 -10.43
C GLU A 67 -40.09 -36.43 -11.81
N GLN A 68 -39.63 -37.25 -12.77
CA GLN A 68 -40.27 -37.41 -14.09
C GLN A 68 -41.75 -37.85 -14.01
N ARG A 69 -42.18 -38.47 -12.89
CA ARG A 69 -43.59 -38.87 -12.66
C ARG A 69 -44.46 -37.75 -12.10
N LEU A 70 -43.85 -36.62 -11.71
CA LEU A 70 -44.54 -35.44 -11.19
C LEU A 70 -44.90 -34.43 -12.30
N ILE A 71 -44.44 -34.68 -13.54
CA ILE A 71 -44.68 -33.83 -14.70
C ILE A 71 -46.15 -33.86 -15.09
N ARG A 72 -46.76 -32.66 -15.15
CA ARG A 72 -48.09 -32.42 -15.68
C ARG A 72 -47.97 -31.98 -17.13
N PRO A 73 -48.49 -32.73 -18.12
CA PRO A 73 -48.24 -32.46 -19.55
C PRO A 73 -49.02 -31.26 -20.12
N ASP A 74 -49.76 -30.52 -19.28
CA ASP A 74 -50.64 -29.46 -19.72
C ASP A 74 -49.85 -28.25 -20.25
N LYS A 75 -50.28 -27.73 -21.42
CA LYS A 75 -49.79 -26.47 -21.98
C LYS A 75 -50.50 -25.24 -21.41
N LEU A 76 -51.47 -25.43 -20.51
CA LEU A 76 -52.15 -24.37 -19.76
C LEU A 76 -51.88 -24.58 -18.26
N ILE A 77 -51.16 -23.66 -17.64
CA ILE A 77 -50.82 -23.69 -16.21
C ILE A 77 -51.77 -22.75 -15.47
N GLU A 78 -52.53 -23.25 -14.51
CA GLU A 78 -53.30 -22.40 -13.61
C GLU A 78 -52.36 -21.67 -12.65
N VAL A 79 -52.39 -20.34 -12.71
CA VAL A 79 -51.42 -19.45 -12.07
C VAL A 79 -51.79 -19.21 -10.61
N THR A 80 -50.91 -19.66 -9.71
CA THR A 80 -50.90 -19.35 -8.29
C THR A 80 -49.55 -18.77 -7.90
N GLU A 81 -49.47 -18.16 -6.71
CA GLU A 81 -48.24 -17.57 -6.15
C GLU A 81 -47.25 -18.68 -5.69
N GLN A 82 -46.68 -19.39 -6.67
CA GLN A 82 -45.63 -20.39 -6.48
C GLN A 82 -44.71 -20.45 -7.71
N THR A 83 -43.57 -21.13 -7.56
CA THR A 83 -42.65 -21.38 -8.68
C THR A 83 -43.04 -22.65 -9.44
N TYR A 84 -42.93 -22.62 -10.77
CA TYR A 84 -43.20 -23.73 -11.67
C TYR A 84 -41.95 -24.08 -12.48
N ILE A 85 -41.58 -25.35 -12.46
CA ILE A 85 -40.48 -25.90 -13.24
C ILE A 85 -41.04 -26.38 -14.58
N LEU A 86 -40.62 -25.74 -15.69
CA LEU A 86 -41.03 -26.08 -17.06
C LEU A 86 -40.05 -27.10 -17.65
N VAL A 87 -40.55 -28.24 -18.12
CA VAL A 87 -39.73 -29.38 -18.51
C VAL A 87 -39.72 -29.55 -20.02
N TYR A 88 -38.52 -29.63 -20.61
CA TYR A 88 -38.31 -29.71 -22.05
C TYR A 88 -37.45 -30.92 -22.45
N LYS A 89 -37.63 -31.42 -23.68
CA LYS A 89 -36.81 -32.50 -24.29
C LYS A 89 -36.33 -32.05 -25.67
N PRO A 90 -35.15 -32.51 -26.16
CA PRO A 90 -34.72 -32.19 -27.52
C PRO A 90 -35.75 -32.64 -28.55
N SER A 91 -36.11 -31.76 -29.49
CA SER A 91 -37.02 -32.08 -30.59
C SER A 91 -36.40 -33.15 -31.48
N SER A 92 -37.20 -34.12 -31.93
CA SER A 92 -36.72 -35.28 -32.72
C SER A 92 -35.97 -34.89 -34.01
N VAL A 93 -36.29 -33.73 -34.59
CA VAL A 93 -35.64 -33.15 -35.78
C VAL A 93 -34.24 -32.59 -35.49
N SER A 94 -33.91 -32.28 -34.23
CA SER A 94 -32.64 -31.65 -33.78
C SER A 94 -31.68 -32.65 -33.11
N SER A 95 -31.96 -33.95 -33.22
CA SER A 95 -31.46 -35.03 -32.36
C SER A 95 -29.97 -35.43 -32.49
N LYS A 96 -29.09 -34.52 -32.89
CA LYS A 96 -27.63 -34.72 -32.93
C LYS A 96 -26.77 -33.64 -32.25
N GLU A 97 -27.25 -32.41 -32.11
CA GLU A 97 -26.38 -31.26 -31.79
C GLU A 97 -26.98 -30.30 -30.73
N SER A 98 -27.90 -30.79 -29.89
CA SER A 98 -28.58 -29.97 -28.88
C SER A 98 -28.66 -30.68 -27.53
N HIS A 99 -27.87 -30.18 -26.56
CA HIS A 99 -27.96 -30.54 -25.15
C HIS A 99 -28.16 -29.28 -24.31
N LEU A 100 -29.01 -29.38 -23.29
CA LEU A 100 -29.14 -28.35 -22.25
C LEU A 100 -27.92 -28.36 -21.33
N PRO A 101 -27.57 -27.24 -20.69
CA PRO A 101 -26.63 -27.25 -19.58
C PRO A 101 -27.20 -28.13 -18.46
N LYS A 102 -26.39 -29.05 -17.94
CA LYS A 102 -26.80 -29.96 -16.87
C LYS A 102 -27.10 -29.15 -15.61
N THR A 103 -28.36 -29.10 -15.18
CA THR A 103 -28.77 -28.37 -13.96
C THR A 103 -28.44 -29.14 -12.67
N SER A 104 -27.40 -29.97 -12.71
CA SER A 104 -27.03 -30.95 -11.67
C SER A 104 -25.58 -30.79 -11.20
N SER A 105 -24.88 -29.71 -11.59
CA SER A 105 -23.59 -29.30 -11.02
C SER A 105 -23.58 -27.78 -10.71
N ILE A 106 -22.90 -27.40 -9.64
CA ILE A 106 -22.63 -25.99 -9.29
C ILE A 106 -21.39 -25.47 -10.05
N GLU A 107 -20.57 -26.36 -10.62
CA GLU A 107 -19.33 -26.02 -11.32
C GLU A 107 -19.61 -25.43 -12.71
N ASP A 108 -20.67 -25.89 -13.40
CA ASP A 108 -21.03 -25.44 -14.76
C ASP A 108 -21.48 -23.97 -14.84
N TYR A 109 -21.98 -23.38 -13.73
CA TYR A 109 -22.37 -21.96 -13.69
C TYR A 109 -21.18 -21.01 -13.95
N ASN A 110 -19.99 -21.37 -13.45
CA ASN A 110 -18.76 -20.61 -13.66
C ASN A 110 -18.30 -20.68 -15.12
N LEU A 111 -18.58 -21.79 -15.81
CA LEU A 111 -18.19 -21.99 -17.21
C LEU A 111 -19.00 -21.11 -18.17
N LEU A 112 -20.21 -20.69 -17.78
CA LEU A 112 -21.09 -19.88 -18.64
C LEU A 112 -20.85 -18.37 -18.51
N LEU A 113 -20.42 -17.87 -17.34
CA LEU A 113 -19.91 -16.50 -17.19
C LEU A 113 -18.71 -16.23 -18.13
N LEU A 114 -17.84 -17.23 -18.32
CA LEU A 114 -16.71 -17.17 -19.26
C LEU A 114 -17.17 -17.00 -20.73
N GLY A 115 -18.37 -17.48 -21.08
CA GLY A 115 -18.96 -17.29 -22.41
C GLY A 115 -19.20 -15.82 -22.73
N ILE A 116 -19.76 -15.07 -21.78
CA ILE A 116 -20.10 -13.64 -21.96
C ILE A 116 -18.83 -12.79 -22.15
N GLY A 117 -17.79 -13.05 -21.35
CA GLY A 117 -16.50 -12.36 -21.49
C GLY A 117 -15.83 -12.56 -22.86
N SER A 118 -16.04 -13.72 -23.50
CA SER A 118 -15.42 -14.07 -24.78
C SER A 118 -16.04 -13.39 -26.01
N LEU A 119 -17.20 -12.73 -25.89
CA LEU A 119 -17.80 -11.98 -27.00
C LEU A 119 -17.29 -10.53 -27.11
N ALA A 120 -16.86 -9.94 -25.98
CA ALA A 120 -16.35 -8.57 -25.91
C ALA A 120 -15.05 -8.37 -26.73
N THR A 121 -14.24 -9.41 -26.88
CA THR A 121 -12.96 -9.36 -27.61
C THR A 121 -13.12 -9.41 -29.14
N LEU A 122 -14.28 -9.83 -29.67
CA LEU A 122 -14.47 -10.00 -31.11
C LEU A 122 -14.88 -8.72 -31.86
N LEU A 123 -15.37 -7.69 -31.15
CA LEU A 123 -15.88 -6.46 -31.77
C LEU A 123 -14.80 -5.42 -32.17
N PHE A 124 -13.54 -5.61 -31.76
CA PHE A 124 -12.51 -4.57 -31.90
C PHE A 124 -11.65 -4.61 -33.18
N VAL A 125 -11.92 -5.51 -34.14
CA VAL A 125 -11.03 -5.74 -35.31
C VAL A 125 -11.72 -5.63 -36.68
N VAL A 126 -12.58 -4.62 -36.92
CA VAL A 126 -12.94 -4.22 -38.31
C VAL A 126 -13.12 -2.70 -38.51
N LYS A 127 -12.02 -1.94 -38.70
CA LYS A 127 -12.08 -0.71 -39.55
C LYS A 127 -10.76 -0.13 -40.09
N LYS A 128 -10.02 -0.88 -40.92
CA LYS A 128 -9.39 -0.31 -42.13
C LYS A 128 -9.08 -1.38 -43.21
N ARG A 129 -9.98 -1.41 -44.20
CA ARG A 129 -9.93 -1.97 -45.58
C ARG A 129 -8.50 -2.26 -46.12
N LYS A 130 -8.24 -3.30 -46.94
CA LYS A 130 -9.13 -4.20 -47.74
C LYS A 130 -8.31 -5.40 -48.30
N THR A 131 -8.93 -6.59 -48.45
CA THR A 131 -8.49 -7.76 -49.28
C THR A 131 -7.12 -8.42 -48.95
N THR A 132 -6.92 -9.74 -48.92
CA THR A 132 -7.75 -10.93 -49.28
C THR A 132 -7.53 -12.07 -48.27
N ILE A 133 -8.51 -12.97 -48.12
CA ILE A 133 -8.52 -14.12 -47.20
C ILE A 133 -7.98 -15.38 -47.90
N LEU A 134 -7.16 -16.22 -47.24
CA LEU A 134 -7.23 -17.68 -47.42
C LEU A 134 -6.63 -18.53 -46.27
N ILE A 135 -7.47 -19.45 -45.76
CA ILE A 135 -7.20 -20.72 -45.04
C ILE A 135 -6.24 -20.72 -43.82
N LEU A 136 -6.85 -20.97 -42.65
CA LEU A 136 -6.28 -21.76 -41.55
C LEU A 136 -7.00 -23.12 -41.52
N LEU A 137 -6.32 -24.24 -41.80
CA LEU A 137 -6.80 -25.60 -41.52
C LEU A 137 -5.72 -26.67 -41.78
N LEU A 138 -5.86 -27.82 -41.10
CA LEU A 138 -5.00 -29.01 -41.07
C LEU A 138 -3.72 -28.89 -40.21
N GLY A 139 -3.64 -29.68 -39.14
CA GLY A 139 -2.47 -29.70 -38.24
C GLY A 139 -2.59 -30.53 -36.95
N THR A 140 -3.79 -30.93 -36.51
CA THR A 140 -3.99 -31.71 -35.27
C THR A 140 -4.85 -32.96 -35.47
N SER A 141 -4.30 -34.11 -35.06
CA SER A 141 -4.90 -35.47 -35.01
C SER A 141 -4.00 -36.30 -34.08
N LEU A 142 -4.45 -37.09 -33.10
CA LEU A 142 -5.77 -37.26 -32.46
C LEU A 142 -5.56 -37.11 -30.92
N VAL A 143 -6.55 -37.05 -30.01
CA VAL A 143 -7.60 -38.04 -29.66
C VAL A 143 -8.92 -37.34 -29.26
N ASN A 144 -10.04 -38.02 -29.48
CA ASN A 144 -11.40 -37.45 -29.42
C ASN A 144 -11.94 -37.18 -28.00
N THR A 145 -12.45 -35.97 -27.76
CA THR A 145 -13.75 -35.73 -27.10
C THR A 145 -14.47 -34.55 -27.78
N PRO A 146 -15.76 -34.68 -28.18
CA PRO A 146 -16.51 -33.58 -28.78
C PRO A 146 -17.21 -32.73 -27.71
N LEU A 147 -16.69 -31.52 -27.47
CA LEU A 147 -17.39 -30.44 -26.79
C LEU A 147 -17.68 -29.34 -27.82
N HIS A 148 -18.96 -29.15 -28.15
CA HIS A 148 -19.42 -28.07 -29.02
C HIS A 148 -20.15 -27.03 -28.18
N ARG A 149 -19.93 -25.74 -28.49
CA ARG A 149 -20.40 -24.61 -27.69
C ARG A 149 -21.77 -24.14 -28.17
N MET A 150 -22.70 -24.02 -27.22
CA MET A 150 -24.02 -23.38 -27.41
C MET A 150 -23.83 -21.90 -27.79
N SER A 151 -24.76 -21.32 -28.56
CA SER A 151 -24.73 -19.87 -28.82
C SER A 151 -25.24 -19.07 -27.62
N ALA A 152 -24.76 -17.82 -27.48
CA ALA A 152 -25.11 -16.96 -26.35
C ALA A 152 -26.60 -16.63 -26.28
N ASP A 153 -27.24 -16.38 -27.44
CA ASP A 153 -28.68 -16.09 -27.54
C ASP A 153 -29.53 -17.29 -27.10
N GLU A 154 -29.08 -18.51 -27.42
CA GLU A 154 -29.76 -19.73 -26.98
C GLU A 154 -29.57 -19.95 -25.48
N ALA A 155 -28.37 -19.78 -24.94
CA ALA A 155 -28.13 -19.87 -23.50
C ALA A 155 -28.98 -18.85 -22.70
N LEU A 156 -29.12 -17.62 -23.20
CA LEU A 156 -29.96 -16.58 -22.59
C LEU A 156 -31.45 -16.93 -22.57
N GLN A 157 -31.97 -17.65 -23.57
CA GLN A 157 -33.38 -18.11 -23.58
C GLN A 157 -33.68 -19.24 -22.58
N PHE A 158 -32.67 -19.97 -22.10
CA PHE A 158 -32.85 -21.03 -21.09
C PHE A 158 -32.54 -20.56 -19.66
N LEU A 159 -31.66 -19.56 -19.51
CA LEU A 159 -31.28 -19.00 -18.21
C LEU A 159 -32.18 -17.85 -17.73
N SER A 160 -33.14 -17.41 -18.54
CA SER A 160 -34.11 -16.40 -18.12
C SER A 160 -35.09 -16.97 -17.09
N HIS A 161 -34.75 -16.82 -15.81
CA HIS A 161 -35.77 -16.69 -14.77
C HIS A 161 -36.78 -15.63 -15.24
N SER A 162 -38.06 -15.96 -15.15
CA SER A 162 -39.13 -15.07 -15.60
C SER A 162 -40.27 -15.07 -14.61
N SER A 163 -40.43 -13.95 -13.91
CA SER A 163 -41.63 -13.61 -13.15
C SER A 163 -42.69 -13.11 -14.12
N VAL A 164 -43.87 -13.74 -14.09
CA VAL A 164 -44.98 -13.42 -15.02
C VAL A 164 -46.19 -12.96 -14.22
N THR A 165 -46.44 -11.66 -14.25
CA THR A 165 -47.64 -11.02 -13.67
C THR A 165 -48.80 -11.10 -14.68
N VAL A 166 -49.77 -12.00 -14.48
CA VAL A 166 -50.84 -12.25 -15.48
C VAL A 166 -52.11 -11.43 -15.17
N PRO A 167 -52.57 -10.55 -16.08
CA PRO A 167 -53.84 -9.84 -15.93
C PRO A 167 -55.03 -10.63 -16.55
N THR A 168 -56.12 -10.72 -15.79
CA THR A 168 -57.50 -11.03 -16.26
C THR A 168 -57.81 -12.47 -16.75
N SER A 169 -56.84 -13.38 -16.82
CA SER A 169 -57.12 -14.83 -16.87
C SER A 169 -56.09 -15.61 -16.06
N ASN A 170 -56.54 -16.48 -15.14
CA ASN A 170 -55.67 -17.25 -14.23
C ASN A 170 -54.89 -18.40 -14.92
N GLN A 171 -54.62 -18.31 -16.22
CA GLN A 171 -54.01 -19.39 -17.01
C GLN A 171 -52.88 -18.83 -17.88
N LEU A 172 -51.71 -19.46 -17.77
CA LEU A 172 -50.52 -19.20 -18.58
C LEU A 172 -50.39 -20.30 -19.64
N THR A 173 -50.31 -19.91 -20.91
CA THR A 173 -50.04 -20.85 -22.01
C THR A 173 -48.53 -21.02 -22.22
N VAL A 174 -48.02 -22.25 -22.13
CA VAL A 174 -46.61 -22.58 -22.36
C VAL A 174 -46.43 -23.32 -23.68
N GLY A 175 -45.47 -22.87 -24.49
CA GLY A 175 -45.18 -23.38 -25.84
C GLY A 175 -43.89 -24.19 -25.92
N ASP A 176 -43.66 -24.79 -27.08
CA ASP A 176 -42.37 -25.39 -27.44
C ASP A 176 -41.36 -24.29 -27.77
N ILE A 177 -40.06 -24.56 -27.60
CA ILE A 177 -38.98 -23.59 -27.79
C ILE A 177 -37.94 -24.11 -28.79
N LYS A 178 -37.08 -23.23 -29.32
CA LYS A 178 -36.25 -23.54 -30.49
C LYS A 178 -35.33 -24.74 -30.22
N GLY A 179 -35.61 -25.87 -30.88
CA GLY A 179 -34.87 -27.12 -30.74
C GLY A 179 -35.38 -28.08 -29.64
N TYR A 180 -36.39 -27.69 -28.85
CA TYR A 180 -36.89 -28.47 -27.72
C TYR A 180 -38.43 -28.48 -27.64
N ASP A 181 -39.01 -29.68 -27.62
CA ASP A 181 -40.43 -29.89 -27.36
C ASP A 181 -40.72 -29.67 -25.86
N TYR A 182 -41.81 -28.98 -25.53
CA TYR A 182 -42.31 -28.90 -24.16
C TYR A 182 -42.94 -30.23 -23.74
N VAL A 183 -42.58 -30.72 -22.56
CA VAL A 183 -43.04 -32.01 -22.01
C VAL A 183 -44.13 -31.83 -20.96
N GLY A 184 -44.11 -30.71 -20.24
CA GLY A 184 -45.01 -30.42 -19.12
C GLY A 184 -44.34 -29.57 -18.05
N TYR A 185 -44.98 -29.43 -16.90
CA TYR A 185 -44.47 -28.67 -15.75
C TYR A 185 -44.56 -29.44 -14.43
N ILE A 186 -43.76 -29.02 -13.45
CA ILE A 186 -43.82 -29.50 -12.06
C ILE A 186 -43.90 -28.27 -11.13
N PRO A 187 -44.92 -28.12 -10.27
CA PRO A 187 -44.90 -27.12 -9.20
C PRO A 187 -43.72 -27.38 -8.25
N LEU A 188 -42.94 -26.35 -7.90
CA LEU A 188 -41.77 -26.48 -7.02
C LEU A 188 -42.12 -27.10 -5.64
N SER A 189 -43.35 -26.86 -5.19
CA SER A 189 -43.96 -27.42 -3.98
C SER A 189 -44.13 -28.95 -4.02
N ALA A 190 -44.22 -29.56 -5.21
CA ALA A 190 -44.43 -31.00 -5.40
C ALA A 190 -43.12 -31.82 -5.45
N LEU A 191 -41.96 -31.18 -5.66
CA LEU A 191 -40.66 -31.86 -5.63
C LEU A 191 -40.26 -32.24 -4.19
N PRO A 192 -39.57 -33.38 -3.96
CA PRO A 192 -38.99 -33.73 -2.66
C PRO A 192 -38.11 -32.61 -2.07
N VAL A 193 -38.02 -32.51 -0.74
CA VAL A 193 -37.26 -31.44 -0.06
C VAL A 193 -35.75 -31.52 -0.33
N ASP A 194 -35.27 -32.75 -0.55
CA ASP A 194 -33.91 -33.15 -0.91
C ASP A 194 -33.66 -33.23 -2.43
N SER A 195 -34.65 -32.88 -3.26
CA SER A 195 -34.48 -32.80 -4.71
C SER A 195 -33.40 -31.79 -5.09
N ASN A 196 -32.42 -32.23 -5.89
CA ASN A 196 -31.40 -31.34 -6.48
C ASN A 196 -32.05 -30.21 -7.31
N VAL A 197 -33.16 -30.48 -7.97
CA VAL A 197 -33.92 -29.50 -8.75
C VAL A 197 -34.58 -28.47 -7.85
N ARG A 198 -35.15 -28.91 -6.71
CA ARG A 198 -35.73 -28.01 -5.70
C ARG A 198 -34.65 -27.17 -5.01
N LEU A 199 -33.51 -27.75 -4.68
CA LEU A 199 -32.35 -27.07 -4.11
C LEU A 199 -31.78 -26.03 -5.08
N TYR A 200 -31.63 -26.37 -6.37
CA TYR A 200 -31.22 -25.45 -7.42
C TYR A 200 -32.22 -24.30 -7.59
N ALA A 201 -33.51 -24.59 -7.74
CA ALA A 201 -34.55 -23.56 -7.87
C ALA A 201 -34.59 -22.62 -6.66
N ASN A 202 -34.51 -23.16 -5.44
CA ASN A 202 -34.44 -22.37 -4.21
C ASN A 202 -33.18 -21.49 -4.15
N LYS A 203 -32.05 -21.92 -4.72
CA LYS A 203 -30.82 -21.10 -4.79
C LYS A 203 -31.01 -19.89 -5.71
N ILE A 204 -31.52 -20.10 -6.93
CA ILE A 204 -31.79 -19.01 -7.89
C ILE A 204 -32.76 -17.99 -7.29
N LEU A 205 -33.88 -18.48 -6.73
CA LEU A 205 -34.88 -17.63 -6.05
C LEU A 205 -34.31 -16.85 -4.85
N LYS A 206 -33.23 -17.33 -4.22
CA LYS A 206 -32.60 -16.64 -3.10
C LYS A 206 -31.59 -15.59 -3.56
N GLU A 207 -30.73 -15.91 -4.52
CA GLU A 207 -29.75 -14.97 -5.09
C GLU A 207 -30.39 -13.76 -5.77
N GLU A 208 -31.63 -13.89 -6.24
CA GLU A 208 -32.44 -12.79 -6.80
C GLU A 208 -33.26 -12.02 -5.75
N SER A 209 -33.38 -12.56 -4.52
CA SER A 209 -34.10 -11.92 -3.40
C SER A 209 -33.22 -11.04 -2.50
N GLU A 210 -31.89 -11.16 -2.59
CA GLU A 210 -30.95 -10.34 -1.82
C GLU A 210 -30.64 -9.03 -2.58
N PRO A 211 -30.98 -7.84 -2.03
CA PRO A 211 -30.60 -6.58 -2.64
C PRO A 211 -29.08 -6.39 -2.53
N ARG A 212 -28.44 -5.99 -3.63
CA ARG A 212 -27.01 -5.64 -3.63
C ARG A 212 -26.74 -4.54 -2.60
N ASP A 213 -25.73 -4.73 -1.76
CA ASP A 213 -25.65 -4.18 -0.41
C ASP A 213 -26.05 -2.71 -0.24
N VAL A 214 -27.10 -2.51 0.56
CA VAL A 214 -27.27 -1.32 1.40
C VAL A 214 -27.23 -1.80 2.84
N GLN A 215 -26.11 -1.54 3.54
CA GLN A 215 -25.95 -1.92 4.94
C GLN A 215 -26.88 -1.07 5.83
N PRO A 216 -27.60 -1.65 6.82
CA PRO A 216 -28.70 -0.97 7.49
C PRO A 216 -28.26 0.15 8.44
N THR A 217 -28.99 1.27 8.39
CA THR A 217 -28.90 2.36 9.38
C THR A 217 -29.51 1.96 10.73
N PRO A 218 -28.91 2.33 11.87
CA PRO A 218 -29.55 2.16 13.18
C PRO A 218 -30.72 3.14 13.35
N ASN A 219 -31.83 2.69 13.93
CA ASN A 219 -32.94 3.55 14.32
C ASN A 219 -32.70 4.17 15.72
N PRO A 220 -33.23 5.39 15.99
CA PRO A 220 -33.02 6.10 17.24
C PRO A 220 -33.76 5.46 18.44
N PRO A 221 -33.30 5.72 19.68
CA PRO A 221 -33.97 5.24 20.89
C PRO A 221 -35.34 5.91 21.08
N SER A 222 -36.28 5.18 21.67
CA SER A 222 -37.58 5.70 22.13
C SER A 222 -37.75 5.43 23.62
N GLU A 223 -38.36 6.37 24.35
CA GLU A 223 -38.44 6.33 25.82
C GLU A 223 -39.33 5.18 26.36
N PRO A 224 -39.02 4.64 27.56
CA PRO A 224 -39.84 3.62 28.20
C PRO A 224 -41.07 4.24 28.90
N PRO A 225 -42.27 3.63 28.81
CA PRO A 225 -43.44 4.07 29.56
C PRO A 225 -43.36 3.63 31.03
N VAL A 226 -43.84 4.50 31.93
CA VAL A 226 -44.03 4.19 33.36
C VAL A 226 -45.50 3.86 33.62
N VAL A 227 -45.80 2.77 34.34
CA VAL A 227 -46.79 2.68 35.44
C VAL A 227 -46.83 1.25 36.03
N THR A 228 -47.05 1.19 37.35
CA THR A 228 -47.07 0.05 38.28
C THR A 228 -48.16 -1.02 38.06
N GLU A 229 -47.89 -2.27 38.49
CA GLU A 229 -48.61 -2.87 39.65
C GLU A 229 -47.87 -4.08 40.31
N ALA A 230 -48.51 -4.81 41.23
CA ALA A 230 -47.89 -5.44 42.41
C ALA A 230 -47.85 -7.01 42.43
N PRO A 231 -47.13 -7.67 43.39
CA PRO A 231 -46.78 -9.10 43.35
C PRO A 231 -47.62 -10.02 44.28
N PRO A 232 -47.43 -11.37 44.18
CA PRO A 232 -47.48 -12.24 45.36
C PRO A 232 -46.34 -13.29 45.49
N THR A 233 -46.38 -14.07 46.56
CA THR A 233 -45.29 -14.87 47.19
C THR A 233 -45.33 -16.41 46.95
N PRO A 234 -44.29 -17.19 47.37
CA PRO A 234 -44.12 -18.61 47.02
C PRO A 234 -44.45 -19.64 48.13
N PRO A 235 -44.53 -20.94 47.77
CA PRO A 235 -44.18 -22.09 48.64
C PRO A 235 -43.32 -23.17 47.92
N VAL A 236 -42.91 -24.32 48.51
CA VAL A 236 -42.10 -24.62 49.72
C VAL A 236 -41.84 -26.16 49.81
N VAL A 237 -40.57 -26.58 49.94
CA VAL A 237 -39.99 -27.78 50.62
C VAL A 237 -40.65 -29.19 50.55
N SER A 238 -39.86 -30.23 50.20
CA SER A 238 -39.73 -31.50 51.00
C SER A 238 -38.65 -32.48 50.48
N GLU A 239 -37.89 -33.12 51.39
CA GLU A 239 -36.99 -34.27 51.17
C GLU A 239 -37.66 -35.58 51.68
N PRO A 240 -37.17 -36.82 51.38
CA PRO A 240 -36.11 -37.43 52.22
C PRO A 240 -35.24 -38.62 51.65
N LYS A 241 -34.12 -38.91 52.34
CA LYS A 241 -33.47 -40.23 52.62
C LYS A 241 -32.62 -41.03 51.60
N ASP A 242 -31.31 -41.05 51.88
CA ASP A 242 -30.46 -42.20 52.32
C ASP A 242 -30.57 -43.61 51.70
N GLU A 243 -29.42 -44.17 51.26
CA GLU A 243 -28.75 -45.30 51.96
C GLU A 243 -27.24 -45.41 51.60
N LYS A 244 -26.46 -46.24 52.33
CA LYS A 244 -24.98 -46.16 52.43
C LYS A 244 -24.25 -47.51 52.25
N PRO A 245 -23.13 -47.55 51.51
CA PRO A 245 -21.81 -47.97 52.06
C PRO A 245 -20.59 -47.22 51.42
N SER A 246 -19.32 -47.37 51.81
CA SER A 246 -18.60 -47.53 53.10
C SER A 246 -17.06 -47.40 52.88
N VAL A 247 -16.25 -47.17 53.93
CA VAL A 247 -14.76 -47.06 53.89
C VAL A 247 -14.15 -47.70 55.17
N PRO A 248 -12.91 -48.23 55.17
CA PRO A 248 -11.80 -47.62 55.95
C PRO A 248 -10.37 -47.95 55.37
N PRO A 249 -9.23 -47.65 56.06
CA PRO A 249 -8.77 -46.51 56.89
C PRO A 249 -7.56 -45.77 56.23
N VAL A 250 -7.15 -44.50 56.48
CA VAL A 250 -6.90 -43.64 57.68
C VAL A 250 -5.51 -43.80 58.36
N VAL A 251 -4.64 -42.77 58.22
CA VAL A 251 -3.68 -42.15 59.19
C VAL A 251 -3.36 -40.72 58.64
N THR A 252 -3.85 -39.60 59.22
CA THR A 252 -3.15 -38.59 60.08
C THR A 252 -1.78 -38.06 59.58
N GLU A 253 -1.38 -36.77 59.71
CA GLU A 253 -1.70 -35.75 60.74
C GLU A 253 -1.66 -34.27 60.19
N ALA A 254 -1.83 -33.25 61.05
CA ALA A 254 -1.86 -31.78 60.75
C ALA A 254 -1.20 -31.00 61.94
N PRO A 255 -1.27 -29.65 62.18
CA PRO A 255 -1.82 -28.45 61.46
C PRO A 255 -0.73 -27.31 61.38
N PRO A 256 -0.94 -25.96 61.47
CA PRO A 256 -2.13 -25.08 61.39
C PRO A 256 -2.04 -23.78 60.51
N THR A 257 -3.17 -23.07 60.40
CA THR A 257 -3.39 -21.64 60.04
C THR A 257 -2.95 -20.65 61.16
N PRO A 258 -3.06 -19.28 61.09
CA PRO A 258 -3.91 -18.36 60.29
C PRO A 258 -3.17 -17.04 59.86
N PRO A 259 -3.73 -15.79 59.86
CA PRO A 259 -5.01 -15.21 59.38
C PRO A 259 -4.81 -14.12 58.28
N ALA A 260 -5.86 -13.35 57.93
CA ALA A 260 -5.83 -12.23 56.98
C ALA A 260 -5.94 -10.82 57.65
N ALA A 261 -5.56 -9.76 56.92
CA ALA A 261 -5.90 -8.34 57.18
C ALA A 261 -5.71 -7.47 55.91
N SER A 262 -6.19 -6.23 55.91
CA SER A 262 -6.34 -5.34 54.73
C SER A 262 -5.43 -4.09 54.73
N GLU A 263 -5.48 -3.34 53.61
CA GLU A 263 -4.90 -2.04 53.25
C GLU A 263 -5.09 -0.88 54.31
N PRO A 264 -4.47 0.33 54.21
CA PRO A 264 -3.87 0.95 52.99
C PRO A 264 -2.64 1.92 53.12
N LYS A 265 -2.20 2.39 51.94
CA LYS A 265 -1.59 3.71 51.58
C LYS A 265 -0.09 4.03 51.78
N ASP A 266 0.46 4.60 50.70
CA ASP A 266 1.40 5.73 50.56
C ASP A 266 2.65 5.83 51.46
N GLU A 267 3.84 5.48 50.93
CA GLU A 267 4.98 6.43 50.85
C GLU A 267 6.12 5.97 49.90
N LYS A 268 7.03 6.89 49.55
CA LYS A 268 8.09 6.76 48.54
C LYS A 268 9.46 6.41 49.17
N PRO A 269 10.12 5.29 48.79
CA PRO A 269 11.51 5.01 49.19
C PRO A 269 12.55 5.64 48.24
N SER A 270 13.72 5.98 48.79
CA SER A 270 14.91 6.44 48.04
C SER A 270 15.83 5.29 47.62
N VAL A 271 16.70 5.55 46.65
CA VAL A 271 17.75 4.65 46.15
C VAL A 271 18.84 4.40 47.21
N PRO A 272 19.19 3.12 47.52
CA PRO A 272 20.45 2.74 48.16
C PRO A 272 21.56 2.45 47.11
N PRO A 273 22.85 2.48 47.47
CA PRO A 273 23.94 2.69 46.52
C PRO A 273 24.36 1.45 45.70
N VAL A 274 24.92 1.71 44.51
CA VAL A 274 25.59 0.73 43.66
C VAL A 274 26.87 0.21 44.32
N VAL A 275 27.02 -1.12 44.36
CA VAL A 275 28.32 -1.77 44.58
C VAL A 275 28.87 -2.19 43.23
N THR A 276 30.09 -1.76 42.91
CA THR A 276 30.75 -2.04 41.63
C THR A 276 31.61 -3.28 41.72
N GLU A 277 31.18 -4.39 41.11
CA GLU A 277 32.08 -5.51 40.77
C GLU A 277 32.43 -5.47 39.28
N ALA A 278 33.69 -5.74 38.95
CA ALA A 278 34.20 -5.71 37.59
C ALA A 278 34.11 -7.09 36.92
N PRO A 279 33.83 -7.18 35.60
CA PRO A 279 33.77 -8.46 34.89
C PRO A 279 35.16 -9.12 34.78
N PRO A 280 35.23 -10.46 34.74
CA PRO A 280 36.49 -11.20 34.73
C PRO A 280 37.20 -11.13 33.36
N ALA A 281 38.54 -11.20 33.39
CA ALA A 281 39.37 -11.21 32.19
C ALA A 281 39.38 -12.59 31.48
N PRO A 282 39.47 -12.64 30.14
CA PRO A 282 39.60 -13.89 29.38
C PRO A 282 40.98 -14.56 29.57
N PRO A 283 41.09 -15.88 29.38
CA PRO A 283 42.32 -16.63 29.61
C PRO A 283 43.38 -16.40 28.52
N ALA A 284 44.65 -16.42 28.92
CA ALA A 284 45.78 -16.34 27.99
C ALA A 284 46.08 -17.70 27.32
N VAL A 285 46.45 -17.66 26.03
CA VAL A 285 46.97 -18.80 25.27
C VAL A 285 48.30 -18.38 24.63
N SER A 286 49.24 -19.32 24.52
CA SER A 286 50.67 -19.08 24.24
C SER A 286 51.03 -18.83 22.78
N GLU A 287 52.06 -18.01 22.56
CA GLU A 287 52.79 -17.88 21.29
C GLU A 287 53.43 -19.20 20.82
N PRO A 288 53.43 -19.45 19.50
CA PRO A 288 54.57 -20.03 18.79
C PRO A 288 55.19 -19.03 17.80
N LYS A 289 56.46 -19.24 17.44
CA LYS A 289 57.28 -18.31 16.63
C LYS A 289 57.14 -18.50 15.11
N ASP A 290 57.68 -17.52 14.39
CA ASP A 290 57.77 -17.38 12.94
C ASP A 290 58.21 -18.64 12.16
N GLU A 291 57.58 -18.87 11.01
CA GLU A 291 58.32 -19.15 9.76
C GLU A 291 57.51 -18.67 8.53
N LYS A 292 58.18 -18.42 7.39
CA LYS A 292 57.64 -17.58 6.30
C LYS A 292 57.77 -18.17 4.89
N PRO A 293 56.68 -18.22 4.11
CA PRO A 293 56.72 -17.86 2.67
C PRO A 293 55.55 -16.91 2.28
N SER A 294 55.69 -15.74 1.65
CA SER A 294 56.51 -15.26 0.51
C SER A 294 55.93 -15.52 -0.90
N VAL A 295 54.88 -14.76 -1.31
CA VAL A 295 54.56 -14.45 -2.74
C VAL A 295 53.98 -13.00 -2.86
N PRO A 296 53.58 -12.43 -4.03
CA PRO A 296 54.13 -11.15 -4.53
C PRO A 296 53.19 -9.92 -4.41
N PRO A 297 53.69 -8.69 -4.67
CA PRO A 297 52.90 -7.46 -4.58
C PRO A 297 52.15 -7.10 -5.88
N VAL A 298 51.03 -6.39 -5.74
CA VAL A 298 50.38 -5.59 -6.80
C VAL A 298 50.13 -4.17 -6.25
N VAL A 299 50.21 -3.16 -7.11
CA VAL A 299 50.27 -1.73 -6.76
C VAL A 299 48.88 -1.09 -6.73
N THR A 300 48.68 -0.17 -5.78
CA THR A 300 47.55 0.77 -5.76
C THR A 300 48.09 2.20 -5.76
N GLU A 301 47.82 2.97 -6.82
CA GLU A 301 48.15 4.40 -6.86
C GLU A 301 46.99 5.26 -6.34
N ALA A 302 47.32 6.37 -5.67
CA ALA A 302 46.36 7.32 -5.13
C ALA A 302 46.31 8.61 -5.98
N PRO A 303 45.15 9.30 -6.10
CA PRO A 303 45.06 10.56 -6.84
C PRO A 303 45.83 11.71 -6.14
N PRO A 304 46.54 12.58 -6.88
CA PRO A 304 47.31 13.68 -6.31
C PRO A 304 46.47 14.94 -6.03
N ALA A 305 46.93 15.76 -5.09
CA ALA A 305 46.42 17.10 -4.79
C ALA A 305 47.13 18.21 -5.61
N PRO A 306 46.51 19.40 -5.80
CA PRO A 306 47.10 20.50 -6.58
C PRO A 306 48.09 21.39 -5.79
N PRO A 307 49.11 22.00 -6.44
CA PRO A 307 50.08 22.92 -5.85
C PRO A 307 49.79 24.43 -6.09
N SER A 308 50.62 25.32 -5.51
CA SER A 308 50.53 26.80 -5.60
C SER A 308 51.91 27.47 -5.83
N ASP A 309 51.89 28.80 -6.07
CA ASP A 309 52.97 29.82 -5.98
C ASP A 309 54.04 29.91 -7.10
N SER A 310 54.66 31.07 -7.44
CA SER A 310 54.23 32.50 -7.41
C SER A 310 55.21 33.46 -8.19
N LYS A 311 54.69 34.57 -8.77
CA LYS A 311 55.41 35.82 -9.26
C LYS A 311 56.43 35.70 -10.42
N PRO A 312 56.96 36.81 -11.05
CA PRO A 312 56.91 38.26 -10.73
C PRO A 312 56.25 39.20 -11.81
N LYS A 313 56.61 40.51 -11.81
CA LYS A 313 56.02 41.64 -12.58
C LYS A 313 56.62 41.84 -14.00
N ASP A 314 55.98 42.68 -14.84
CA ASP A 314 56.53 44.00 -15.28
C ASP A 314 55.48 44.89 -16.01
N GLU A 315 55.86 46.11 -16.43
CA GLU A 315 54.94 47.24 -16.76
C GLU A 315 54.73 47.52 -18.28
N ALA A 316 53.88 48.52 -18.59
CA ALA A 316 53.36 48.92 -19.92
C ALA A 316 54.45 49.52 -20.88
N PRO A 317 54.21 49.75 -22.22
CA PRO A 317 53.19 50.71 -22.71
C PRO A 317 52.60 50.59 -24.16
N SER A 318 51.53 51.38 -24.41
CA SER A 318 51.22 52.14 -25.66
C SER A 318 50.69 51.47 -26.96
N ILE A 319 50.15 52.32 -27.85
CA ILE A 319 49.24 52.07 -29.00
C ILE A 319 49.62 53.06 -30.13
N PRO A 320 49.90 52.66 -31.40
CA PRO A 320 48.89 52.54 -32.49
C PRO A 320 49.28 51.43 -33.53
N PRO A 321 48.75 51.31 -34.79
CA PRO A 321 47.73 52.08 -35.53
C PRO A 321 46.62 51.25 -36.25
N VAL A 322 45.86 51.93 -37.12
CA VAL A 322 44.68 51.49 -37.90
C VAL A 322 45.03 51.44 -39.41
N VAL A 323 44.17 50.84 -40.27
CA VAL A 323 43.71 51.34 -41.60
C VAL A 323 43.23 50.21 -42.56
N THR A 324 42.28 50.58 -43.42
CA THR A 324 41.37 49.83 -44.31
C THR A 324 41.95 49.40 -45.67
N GLU A 325 41.20 48.58 -46.44
CA GLU A 325 40.62 49.05 -47.75
C GLU A 325 39.53 48.10 -48.34
N ALA A 326 38.79 48.61 -49.33
CA ALA A 326 37.72 47.95 -50.12
C ALA A 326 38.08 48.10 -51.63
N PRO A 327 37.23 48.33 -52.67
CA PRO A 327 35.76 48.25 -52.90
C PRO A 327 35.50 47.31 -54.14
N PRO A 328 34.68 47.58 -55.21
CA PRO A 328 33.48 48.40 -55.48
C PRO A 328 32.26 47.51 -55.97
N VAL A 329 31.13 47.92 -56.57
CA VAL A 329 30.74 48.97 -57.57
C VAL A 329 29.22 49.27 -57.51
N ASP A 330 28.83 50.55 -57.57
CA ASP A 330 27.64 51.27 -58.14
C ASP A 330 26.18 50.69 -58.04
N SER A 331 25.09 51.49 -58.13
CA SER A 331 24.94 52.81 -58.77
C SER A 331 23.93 53.80 -58.15
N GLU A 332 24.23 55.08 -58.35
CA GLU A 332 23.37 56.29 -58.31
C GLU A 332 22.14 56.24 -59.27
N PRO A 333 21.30 57.30 -59.45
CA PRO A 333 21.31 58.69 -58.89
C PRO A 333 20.01 59.07 -58.11
N LYS A 334 19.79 60.24 -57.47
CA LYS A 334 20.55 61.48 -57.11
C LYS A 334 19.87 62.10 -55.83
N ASP A 335 19.84 63.38 -55.42
CA ASP A 335 20.18 64.71 -56.00
C ASP A 335 20.57 65.78 -54.92
N GLU A 336 20.74 67.05 -55.34
CA GLU A 336 21.33 68.20 -54.62
C GLU A 336 20.39 68.88 -53.58
N GLN A 337 20.79 69.45 -52.41
CA GLN A 337 21.96 70.25 -51.95
C GLN A 337 21.97 71.76 -52.34
N PRO A 338 22.69 72.68 -51.64
CA PRO A 338 23.01 72.82 -50.19
C PRO A 338 22.76 74.29 -49.64
N PRO A 339 23.63 75.00 -48.86
CA PRO A 339 23.68 75.01 -47.37
C PRO A 339 23.68 76.41 -46.66
N THR A 340 23.63 76.39 -45.31
CA THR A 340 24.24 77.27 -44.24
C THR A 340 24.87 78.66 -44.55
N PRO A 341 25.07 79.58 -43.55
CA PRO A 341 24.33 79.98 -42.32
C PRO A 341 24.28 81.56 -42.22
N PRO A 342 24.69 82.33 -41.16
CA PRO A 342 24.54 82.30 -39.67
C PRO A 342 24.06 83.67 -39.02
N VAL A 343 24.18 83.81 -37.69
CA VAL A 343 24.41 85.06 -36.86
C VAL A 343 23.30 86.13 -36.66
N VAL A 344 22.80 86.20 -35.40
CA VAL A 344 22.53 87.38 -34.50
C VAL A 344 21.58 88.54 -34.90
N THR A 345 20.94 89.11 -33.85
CA THR A 345 20.51 90.53 -33.59
C THR A 345 19.00 90.87 -33.48
N GLU A 346 18.70 91.59 -32.38
CA GLU A 346 17.65 92.62 -32.15
C GLU A 346 16.17 92.30 -31.76
N GLU A 347 15.63 93.25 -30.98
CA GLU A 347 14.38 93.36 -30.19
C GLU A 347 13.47 94.46 -30.84
N PRO A 348 12.35 94.99 -30.28
CA PRO A 348 11.40 94.58 -29.22
C PRO A 348 9.92 94.72 -29.77
N PRO A 349 8.84 95.21 -29.07
CA PRO A 349 8.43 95.21 -27.65
C PRO A 349 6.99 94.69 -27.35
N LYS A 350 6.71 94.38 -26.06
CA LYS A 350 5.51 94.57 -25.17
C LYS A 350 4.07 94.87 -25.73
N PRO A 351 2.95 94.64 -24.99
CA PRO A 351 2.79 94.86 -23.53
C PRO A 351 1.98 93.73 -22.80
N PRO A 352 1.33 93.86 -21.61
CA PRO A 352 1.53 92.87 -20.54
C PRO A 352 0.26 92.19 -19.97
N VAL A 353 0.46 91.22 -19.07
CA VAL A 353 -0.48 90.85 -18.00
C VAL A 353 0.34 90.67 -16.73
N ASP A 354 -0.09 91.28 -15.63
CA ASP A 354 0.59 91.19 -14.33
C ASP A 354 0.22 89.91 -13.58
N SER A 355 1.18 89.32 -12.87
CA SER A 355 0.96 88.34 -11.80
C SER A 355 2.16 88.40 -10.87
N GLU A 356 1.91 88.54 -9.57
CA GLU A 356 2.95 88.54 -8.55
C GLU A 356 3.55 87.13 -8.43
N THR A 357 4.88 87.02 -8.47
CA THR A 357 5.60 85.85 -7.96
C THR A 357 6.19 86.20 -6.61
N THR A 358 5.67 85.55 -5.57
CA THR A 358 6.22 85.54 -4.22
C THR A 358 7.65 85.02 -4.22
N GLU A 359 8.42 85.38 -3.19
CA GLU A 359 9.72 84.78 -2.92
C GLU A 359 9.54 83.26 -2.74
N ASP A 360 10.20 82.48 -3.58
CA ASP A 360 10.12 81.02 -3.59
C ASP A 360 11.02 80.49 -2.45
N GLU A 361 10.43 80.17 -1.30
CA GLU A 361 11.17 79.52 -0.22
C GLU A 361 11.72 78.19 -0.74
N SER A 362 13.04 78.08 -0.83
CA SER A 362 13.71 76.87 -1.30
C SER A 362 13.51 75.71 -0.30
N VAL A 363 12.39 74.99 -0.47
CA VAL A 363 12.01 73.84 0.35
C VAL A 363 13.15 72.82 0.32
N SER A 364 13.70 72.51 1.49
CA SER A 364 14.74 71.50 1.60
C SER A 364 14.21 70.14 1.12
N PRO A 365 14.99 69.32 0.39
CA PRO A 365 14.60 67.96 0.04
C PRO A 365 14.20 67.08 1.24
N ASP A 366 14.64 67.46 2.45
CA ASP A 366 14.35 66.81 3.73
C ASP A 366 13.17 67.43 4.51
N ASP A 367 12.28 68.23 3.90
CA ASP A 367 11.08 68.75 4.60
C ASP A 367 10.22 67.60 5.17
N PRO A 368 10.05 67.51 6.51
CA PRO A 368 9.25 66.46 7.14
C PRO A 368 7.78 66.47 6.69
N LYS A 369 7.24 67.64 6.32
CA LYS A 369 5.85 67.77 5.85
C LYS A 369 5.69 67.22 4.43
N LEU A 370 6.55 67.63 3.50
CA LEU A 370 6.61 67.07 2.15
C LEU A 370 6.81 65.54 2.17
N ARG A 371 7.73 65.03 3.02
CA ARG A 371 7.95 63.58 3.20
C ARG A 371 6.69 62.86 3.70
N LEU A 372 5.94 63.45 4.63
CA LEU A 372 4.69 62.85 5.13
C LEU A 372 3.62 62.81 4.04
N GLU A 373 3.41 63.90 3.31
CA GLU A 373 2.45 63.96 2.19
C GLU A 373 2.81 62.99 1.06
N THR A 374 4.11 62.81 0.75
CA THR A 374 4.60 61.77 -0.16
C THR A 374 4.27 60.36 0.34
N ILE A 375 4.48 60.07 1.63
CA ILE A 375 4.15 58.77 2.23
C ILE A 375 2.63 58.49 2.15
N GLU A 376 1.79 59.49 2.41
CA GLU A 376 0.33 59.36 2.27
C GLU A 376 -0.11 59.05 0.83
N ARG A 377 0.42 59.75 -0.17
CA ARG A 377 0.14 59.47 -1.60
C ARG A 377 0.56 58.05 -2.01
N VAL A 378 1.73 57.60 -1.56
CA VAL A 378 2.21 56.23 -1.83
C VAL A 378 1.31 55.20 -1.13
N MET A 379 0.99 55.38 0.15
CA MET A 379 0.09 54.48 0.89
C MET A 379 -1.26 54.32 0.20
N ASP A 380 -1.90 55.41 -0.22
CA ASP A 380 -3.23 55.35 -0.85
C ASP A 380 -3.19 54.67 -2.23
N SER A 381 -2.10 54.82 -2.99
CA SER A 381 -1.90 54.10 -4.25
C SER A 381 -1.77 52.56 -4.05
N TYR A 382 -1.25 52.11 -2.89
CA TYR A 382 -1.16 50.70 -2.50
C TYR A 382 -2.49 50.17 -1.94
N LYS A 383 -3.21 50.94 -1.11
CA LYS A 383 -4.53 50.56 -0.56
C LYS A 383 -5.53 50.21 -1.67
N ASN A 384 -5.46 50.94 -2.80
CA ASN A 384 -6.31 50.77 -3.98
C ASN A 384 -5.95 49.56 -4.88
N LEU A 385 -4.94 48.74 -4.52
CA LEU A 385 -4.67 47.47 -5.19
C LEU A 385 -5.60 46.36 -4.67
N TYR A 386 -6.06 45.50 -5.58
CA TYR A 386 -6.81 44.28 -5.27
C TYR A 386 -6.04 43.07 -5.78
N TYR A 387 -6.13 41.92 -5.09
CA TYR A 387 -5.40 40.71 -5.47
C TYR A 387 -5.73 40.26 -6.91
N HIS A 388 -7.02 40.11 -7.24
CA HIS A 388 -7.49 39.78 -8.59
C HIS A 388 -7.56 40.99 -9.54
N SER A 389 -6.52 41.81 -9.56
CA SER A 389 -6.40 42.97 -10.49
C SER A 389 -5.45 42.68 -11.65
N GLU A 390 -5.63 43.41 -12.76
CA GLU A 390 -4.76 43.28 -13.94
C GLU A 390 -3.30 43.67 -13.62
N GLU A 391 -3.08 44.63 -12.71
CA GLU A 391 -1.74 45.05 -12.29
C GLU A 391 -0.98 43.92 -11.57
N ILE A 392 -1.65 43.23 -10.63
CA ILE A 392 -1.11 42.06 -9.91
C ILE A 392 -0.91 40.87 -10.86
N TYR A 393 -1.86 40.60 -11.76
CA TYR A 393 -1.76 39.55 -12.78
C TYR A 393 -0.56 39.76 -13.73
N ARG A 394 -0.27 41.01 -14.09
CA ARG A 394 0.90 41.40 -14.91
C ARG A 394 2.21 41.33 -14.14
N ALA A 395 2.20 41.64 -12.84
CA ALA A 395 3.35 41.50 -11.95
C ALA A 395 3.74 40.01 -11.77
N ALA A 396 2.77 39.11 -11.61
CA ALA A 396 2.96 37.66 -11.54
C ALA A 396 3.38 37.00 -12.89
N GLY A 397 3.99 37.75 -13.79
CA GLY A 397 4.62 37.28 -15.04
C GLY A 397 3.73 37.25 -16.29
N TYR A 398 2.40 37.30 -16.17
CA TYR A 398 1.48 37.13 -17.32
C TYR A 398 1.22 38.38 -18.16
N ARG A 399 2.30 39.06 -18.56
CA ARG A 399 2.23 40.34 -19.29
C ARG A 399 1.54 40.28 -20.67
N ASN A 400 1.44 39.10 -21.28
CA ASN A 400 0.93 38.89 -22.65
C ASN A 400 -0.27 37.92 -22.76
N LYS A 401 -0.83 37.41 -21.65
CA LYS A 401 -2.04 36.57 -21.65
C LYS A 401 -3.27 37.47 -21.39
N ARG A 402 -4.48 37.05 -21.80
CA ARG A 402 -5.72 37.67 -21.27
C ARG A 402 -5.81 37.32 -19.78
N PRO A 403 -6.25 38.22 -18.89
CA PRO A 403 -6.39 37.92 -17.47
C PRO A 403 -7.35 36.76 -17.21
N ASP A 404 -6.80 35.67 -16.67
CA ASP A 404 -7.55 34.62 -15.98
C ASP A 404 -7.12 34.63 -14.51
N TYR A 405 -7.85 35.39 -13.71
CA TYR A 405 -7.48 35.66 -12.32
C TYR A 405 -7.48 34.40 -11.43
N SER A 406 -8.13 33.31 -11.85
CA SER A 406 -8.13 32.03 -11.11
C SER A 406 -6.73 31.42 -10.97
N HIS A 407 -5.81 31.79 -11.86
CA HIS A 407 -4.41 31.38 -11.74
C HIS A 407 -3.77 31.95 -10.46
N LEU A 408 -4.12 33.18 -10.03
CA LEU A 408 -3.58 33.81 -8.82
C LEU A 408 -3.94 33.03 -7.55
N ASP A 409 -5.05 32.29 -7.55
CA ASP A 409 -5.48 31.48 -6.40
C ASP A 409 -4.49 30.33 -6.13
N SER A 410 -3.81 29.83 -7.16
CA SER A 410 -2.78 28.77 -7.05
C SER A 410 -1.54 29.20 -6.25
N LEU A 411 -1.28 30.51 -6.12
CA LEU A 411 -0.17 31.05 -5.33
C LEU A 411 -0.42 30.99 -3.82
N GLN A 412 -1.68 30.87 -3.37
CA GLN A 412 -2.09 30.98 -1.96
C GLN A 412 -1.69 32.30 -1.26
N LEU A 413 -1.53 33.41 -2.01
CA LEU A 413 -1.09 34.70 -1.46
C LEU A 413 -2.20 35.69 -1.12
N GLN A 414 -3.48 35.37 -1.36
CA GLN A 414 -4.58 36.33 -1.18
C GLN A 414 -4.71 36.84 0.27
N ASP A 415 -4.73 35.93 1.25
CA ASP A 415 -4.93 36.32 2.66
C ASP A 415 -3.72 37.10 3.20
N SER A 416 -2.50 36.72 2.82
CA SER A 416 -1.27 37.45 3.15
C SER A 416 -1.21 38.82 2.47
N PHE A 417 -1.71 38.94 1.23
CA PHE A 417 -1.80 40.21 0.51
C PHE A 417 -2.71 41.22 1.23
N GLU A 418 -3.90 40.78 1.66
CA GLU A 418 -4.81 41.65 2.41
C GLU A 418 -4.35 41.88 3.87
N ARG A 419 -3.55 40.98 4.48
CA ARG A 419 -2.85 41.27 5.75
C ARG A 419 -1.75 42.32 5.59
N VAL A 420 -0.90 42.23 4.56
CA VAL A 420 0.15 43.24 4.31
C VAL A 420 -0.45 44.61 3.98
N LYS A 421 -1.61 44.67 3.31
CA LYS A 421 -2.34 45.94 3.10
C LYS A 421 -2.80 46.61 4.41
N GLN A 422 -2.90 45.89 5.52
CA GLN A 422 -3.24 46.45 6.84
C GLN A 422 -2.02 47.03 7.59
N THR A 423 -0.79 46.87 7.08
CA THR A 423 0.45 47.36 7.72
C THR A 423 1.21 48.39 6.87
N LEU A 424 0.54 48.99 5.87
CA LEU A 424 1.14 49.98 4.96
C LEU A 424 1.66 51.25 5.66
N ASP A 425 1.09 51.59 6.82
CA ASP A 425 1.54 52.68 7.70
C ASP A 425 2.95 52.45 8.27
N LEU A 426 3.32 51.19 8.51
CA LEU A 426 4.68 50.80 8.93
C LEU A 426 5.57 50.48 7.73
N VAL A 427 5.01 49.85 6.70
CA VAL A 427 5.76 49.34 5.55
C VAL A 427 6.17 50.44 4.57
N ILE A 428 5.31 51.41 4.24
CA ILE A 428 5.67 52.46 3.26
C ILE A 428 6.79 53.37 3.75
N PRO A 429 6.83 53.85 5.02
CA PRO A 429 8.00 54.57 5.55
C PRO A 429 9.26 53.71 5.50
N MET A 430 9.19 52.44 5.92
CA MET A 430 10.33 51.52 5.86
C MET A 430 10.87 51.36 4.43
N LEU A 431 10.00 51.23 3.42
CA LEU A 431 10.40 51.13 2.02
C LEU A 431 11.04 52.43 1.52
N MET A 432 10.46 53.59 1.88
CA MET A 432 11.01 54.91 1.58
C MET A 432 12.44 55.05 2.12
N ASP A 433 12.66 54.68 3.38
CA ASP A 433 13.96 54.77 4.06
C ASP A 433 14.96 53.70 3.63
N SER A 434 14.49 52.60 3.03
CA SER A 434 15.34 51.50 2.51
C SER A 434 15.61 51.59 1.00
N THR A 435 15.23 52.70 0.34
CA THR A 435 15.72 53.03 -1.01
C THR A 435 17.16 53.58 -0.94
N PRO A 436 17.95 53.49 -2.04
CA PRO A 436 19.24 54.16 -2.16
C PRO A 436 19.22 55.61 -1.66
N SER A 437 20.24 55.98 -0.89
CA SER A 437 20.33 57.28 -0.20
C SER A 437 20.69 58.45 -1.11
N ASP A 438 21.08 58.16 -2.35
CA ASP A 438 21.39 59.10 -3.43
C ASP A 438 20.17 59.47 -4.30
N MET A 439 19.08 58.69 -4.26
CA MET A 439 17.82 59.09 -4.91
C MET A 439 17.12 60.23 -4.17
N ALA A 440 16.56 61.18 -4.93
CA ALA A 440 15.72 62.26 -4.40
C ALA A 440 14.35 61.73 -3.94
N LEU A 441 13.68 62.46 -3.04
CA LEU A 441 12.36 62.08 -2.50
C LEU A 441 11.31 61.80 -3.60
N GLN A 442 11.32 62.58 -4.68
CA GLN A 442 10.44 62.37 -5.84
C GLN A 442 10.79 61.07 -6.59
N GLU A 443 12.07 60.75 -6.79
CA GLU A 443 12.48 59.50 -7.46
C GLU A 443 12.10 58.27 -6.64
N LYS A 444 12.15 58.37 -5.30
CA LYS A 444 11.66 57.34 -4.38
C LYS A 444 10.14 57.17 -4.50
N GLU A 445 9.38 58.26 -4.55
CA GLU A 445 7.93 58.24 -4.77
C GLU A 445 7.57 57.60 -6.13
N GLU A 446 8.18 58.06 -7.23
CA GLU A 446 7.98 57.52 -8.57
C GLU A 446 8.34 56.02 -8.66
N TYR A 447 9.45 55.60 -8.04
CA TYR A 447 9.84 54.19 -8.01
C TYR A 447 8.82 53.34 -7.25
N LEU A 448 8.40 53.75 -6.04
CA LEU A 448 7.46 52.99 -5.22
C LEU A 448 6.06 52.95 -5.83
N LEU A 449 5.63 54.00 -6.54
CA LEU A 449 4.36 54.04 -7.27
C LEU A 449 4.40 53.16 -8.53
N ALA A 450 5.49 53.20 -9.31
CA ALA A 450 5.62 52.40 -10.54
C ALA A 450 5.74 50.88 -10.29
N HIS A 451 6.15 50.48 -9.08
CA HIS A 451 6.43 49.09 -8.72
C HIS A 451 5.52 48.51 -7.62
N LYS A 452 4.42 49.19 -7.29
CA LYS A 452 3.54 48.82 -6.18
C LYS A 452 3.00 47.39 -6.24
N ALA A 453 2.55 46.92 -7.41
CA ALA A 453 2.06 45.55 -7.59
C ALA A 453 3.10 44.46 -7.25
N PRO A 454 4.32 44.44 -7.85
CA PRO A 454 5.33 43.45 -7.47
C PRO A 454 5.89 43.65 -6.05
N ILE A 455 6.00 44.89 -5.53
CA ILE A 455 6.41 45.09 -4.13
C ILE A 455 5.41 44.44 -3.16
N LEU A 456 4.11 44.67 -3.38
CA LEU A 456 3.05 44.12 -2.53
C LEU A 456 2.91 42.59 -2.66
N LEU A 457 3.15 42.02 -3.85
CA LEU A 457 3.28 40.56 -4.02
C LEU A 457 4.49 39.99 -3.26
N GLY A 458 5.67 40.62 -3.37
CA GLY A 458 6.88 40.17 -2.67
C GLY A 458 6.71 40.15 -1.16
N LEU A 459 6.06 41.17 -0.60
CA LEU A 459 5.69 41.23 0.81
C LEU A 459 4.64 40.17 1.18
N ALA A 460 3.62 39.94 0.35
CA ALA A 460 2.63 38.88 0.58
C ALA A 460 3.25 37.47 0.59
N TYR A 461 4.27 37.22 -0.23
CA TYR A 461 5.03 35.97 -0.22
C TYR A 461 5.84 35.79 1.08
N LEU A 462 6.51 36.86 1.56
CA LEU A 462 7.16 36.83 2.87
C LEU A 462 6.15 36.60 4.00
N ASP A 463 4.98 37.22 3.94
CA ASP A 463 3.94 37.03 4.96
C ASP A 463 3.34 35.61 4.93
N ARG A 464 3.16 35.01 3.75
CA ARG A 464 2.65 33.63 3.60
C ARG A 464 3.63 32.57 4.10
N TRP A 465 4.93 32.73 3.83
CA TRP A 465 5.92 31.65 3.98
C TRP A 465 6.98 31.89 5.06
N TYR A 466 7.15 33.13 5.55
CA TYR A 466 8.20 33.50 6.51
C TYR A 466 7.63 34.17 7.78
N SER A 467 6.31 34.17 7.99
CA SER A 467 5.67 34.52 9.28
C SER A 467 5.85 33.44 10.35
N ILE A 468 7.08 32.96 10.52
CA ILE A 468 7.47 31.84 11.38
C ILE A 468 8.21 32.42 12.60
N PRO A 469 7.82 32.10 13.85
CA PRO A 469 8.46 32.66 15.03
C PRO A 469 9.87 32.09 15.28
N LEU A 470 10.85 32.98 15.39
CA LEU A 470 12.19 32.67 15.90
C LEU A 470 12.26 32.93 17.42
N SER A 471 11.52 33.93 17.91
CA SER A 471 11.30 34.18 19.34
C SER A 471 9.95 34.87 19.57
N GLU A 472 9.58 35.13 20.83
CA GLU A 472 8.36 35.89 21.19
C GLU A 472 8.25 37.26 20.50
N GLN A 473 9.37 37.83 20.05
CA GLN A 473 9.47 39.20 19.51
C GLN A 473 10.00 39.26 18.07
N ARG A 474 10.21 38.12 17.40
CA ARG A 474 10.89 38.07 16.09
C ARG A 474 10.34 36.97 15.18
N LEU A 475 9.94 37.34 13.98
CA LEU A 475 9.58 36.43 12.90
C LEU A 475 10.73 36.29 11.89
N LEU A 476 10.80 35.15 11.21
CA LEU A 476 11.78 34.86 10.16
C LEU A 476 11.74 35.88 9.01
N LYS A 477 10.55 36.41 8.67
CA LYS A 477 10.40 37.48 7.66
C LYS A 477 11.09 38.78 8.07
N ASP A 478 11.07 39.14 9.35
CA ASP A 478 11.72 40.34 9.86
C ASP A 478 13.25 40.20 9.72
N THR A 479 13.76 39.00 9.99
CA THR A 479 15.15 38.62 9.76
C THR A 479 15.53 38.68 8.28
N VAL A 480 14.71 38.15 7.36
CA VAL A 480 14.96 38.28 5.91
C VAL A 480 15.00 39.76 5.48
N LEU A 481 14.05 40.58 5.95
CA LEU A 481 14.03 42.02 5.65
C LEU A 481 15.27 42.74 6.19
N GLU A 482 15.82 42.31 7.33
CA GLU A 482 17.05 42.85 7.91
C GLU A 482 18.32 42.41 7.15
N TYR A 483 18.39 41.16 6.69
CA TYR A 483 19.46 40.71 5.78
C TYR A 483 19.49 41.52 4.48
N VAL A 484 18.33 41.75 3.86
CA VAL A 484 18.24 42.55 2.64
C VAL A 484 18.73 43.98 2.88
N LYS A 485 18.30 44.64 3.97
CA LYS A 485 18.74 46.00 4.33
C LYS A 485 20.25 46.15 4.56
N HIS A 486 20.93 45.10 4.99
CA HIS A 486 22.39 45.08 5.19
C HIS A 486 23.16 44.52 3.98
N SER A 487 22.46 44.07 2.93
CA SER A 487 23.05 43.62 1.68
C SER A 487 23.37 44.78 0.73
N SER A 488 23.98 44.48 -0.42
CA SER A 488 24.13 45.46 -1.52
C SER A 488 22.86 45.64 -2.36
N GLU A 489 21.78 44.89 -2.11
CA GLU A 489 20.50 45.01 -2.81
C GLU A 489 19.51 45.84 -1.97
N SER A 490 19.02 46.95 -2.54
CA SER A 490 17.98 47.79 -1.93
C SER A 490 16.69 47.01 -1.67
N LEU A 491 16.05 47.21 -0.52
CA LEU A 491 14.88 46.43 -0.12
C LEU A 491 13.68 46.57 -1.10
N PRO A 492 13.25 47.78 -1.51
CA PRO A 492 12.28 47.94 -2.60
C PRO A 492 12.69 47.22 -3.89
N ILE A 493 13.97 47.28 -4.29
CA ILE A 493 14.44 46.63 -5.53
C ILE A 493 14.39 45.10 -5.40
N TRP A 494 14.87 44.54 -4.27
CA TRP A 494 14.83 43.11 -4.01
C TRP A 494 13.38 42.59 -3.93
N LEU A 495 12.47 43.32 -3.29
CA LEU A 495 11.03 43.00 -3.27
C LEU A 495 10.40 43.04 -4.67
N VAL A 496 10.82 43.97 -5.53
CA VAL A 496 10.44 43.95 -6.96
C VAL A 496 10.96 42.69 -7.65
N THR A 497 12.19 42.22 -7.36
CA THR A 497 12.64 40.93 -7.93
C THR A 497 11.81 39.77 -7.40
N LEU A 498 11.42 39.79 -6.11
CA LEU A 498 10.68 38.70 -5.47
C LEU A 498 9.23 38.60 -5.99
N GLY A 499 8.49 39.71 -6.10
CA GLY A 499 7.09 39.71 -6.55
C GLY A 499 6.88 39.85 -8.06
N ASN A 500 7.95 39.98 -8.85
CA ASN A 500 7.91 40.00 -10.31
C ASN A 500 8.38 38.65 -10.92
N GLN A 501 8.11 37.56 -10.21
CA GLN A 501 8.35 36.19 -10.67
C GLN A 501 7.16 35.69 -11.50
N SER A 502 7.40 34.66 -12.31
CA SER A 502 6.34 34.02 -13.08
C SER A 502 5.58 33.01 -12.22
N ILE A 503 4.27 33.10 -12.29
CA ILE A 503 3.30 32.15 -11.72
C ILE A 503 3.28 30.78 -12.41
N ASP A 504 3.85 30.64 -13.62
CA ASP A 504 4.08 29.32 -14.23
C ASP A 504 5.29 28.60 -13.56
N ASP A 505 6.27 29.35 -13.03
CA ASP A 505 7.53 28.95 -12.36
C ASP A 505 8.39 30.24 -12.16
N PRO A 506 9.01 30.56 -11.00
CA PRO A 506 9.12 29.82 -9.74
C PRO A 506 8.22 30.30 -8.59
N TYR A 507 7.16 31.08 -8.85
CA TYR A 507 6.34 31.64 -7.77
C TYR A 507 5.29 30.67 -7.18
N LEU A 508 5.15 29.47 -7.76
CA LEU A 508 4.28 28.41 -7.24
C LEU A 508 4.74 27.94 -5.84
N PRO A 509 3.80 27.62 -4.93
CA PRO A 509 4.13 27.05 -3.61
C PRO A 509 5.07 25.83 -3.68
N GLU A 510 4.85 24.95 -4.67
CA GLU A 510 5.66 23.75 -4.93
C GLU A 510 7.12 24.03 -5.34
N ASN A 511 7.52 25.29 -5.54
CA ASN A 511 8.89 25.73 -5.84
C ASN A 511 9.51 26.61 -4.73
N THR A 512 8.94 26.62 -3.51
CA THR A 512 9.38 27.44 -2.36
C THR A 512 10.89 27.38 -2.06
N ALA A 513 11.51 26.19 -2.08
CA ALA A 513 12.96 26.06 -1.86
C ALA A 513 13.79 26.56 -3.06
N HIS A 514 13.33 26.34 -4.29
CA HIS A 514 13.99 26.88 -5.48
C HIS A 514 13.95 28.42 -5.54
N LEU A 515 12.87 29.03 -5.04
CA LEU A 515 12.82 30.48 -4.88
C LEU A 515 13.79 30.98 -3.79
N PHE A 516 13.98 30.21 -2.72
CA PHE A 516 15.02 30.52 -1.70
C PHE A 516 16.42 30.55 -2.33
N GLU A 517 16.83 29.46 -2.98
CA GLU A 517 18.13 29.34 -3.67
C GLU A 517 18.37 30.47 -4.69
N SER A 518 17.32 30.86 -5.43
CA SER A 518 17.44 31.82 -6.53
C SER A 518 17.27 33.30 -6.14
N ARG A 519 16.74 33.62 -4.95
CA ARG A 519 16.49 35.02 -4.51
C ARG A 519 16.99 35.36 -3.10
N PHE A 520 17.04 34.40 -2.18
CA PHE A 520 17.35 34.65 -0.76
C PHE A 520 18.82 34.37 -0.45
N THR A 521 19.44 33.33 -1.04
CA THR A 521 20.86 32.97 -0.80
C THR A 521 21.85 34.12 -0.99
N LYS A 522 21.59 35.06 -1.90
CA LYS A 522 22.43 36.26 -2.10
C LYS A 522 22.44 37.25 -0.93
N VAL A 523 21.33 37.33 -0.18
CA VAL A 523 21.13 38.31 0.90
C VAL A 523 21.30 37.68 2.28
N THR A 524 20.93 36.40 2.45
CA THR A 524 21.14 35.65 3.70
C THR A 524 22.51 34.99 3.81
N ASN A 525 23.23 34.83 2.68
CA ASN A 525 24.44 34.00 2.52
C ASN A 525 24.24 32.48 2.80
N ALA A 526 23.02 32.03 3.08
CA ALA A 526 22.70 30.62 3.31
C ALA A 526 22.34 29.92 1.97
N PRO A 527 22.91 28.73 1.66
CA PRO A 527 22.72 28.07 0.37
C PRO A 527 21.34 27.40 0.22
N THR A 528 20.70 27.01 1.31
CA THR A 528 19.39 26.33 1.33
C THR A 528 18.53 26.85 2.49
N ILE A 529 17.23 26.59 2.44
CA ILE A 529 16.32 26.96 3.54
C ILE A 529 16.65 26.19 4.84
N TYR A 530 17.09 24.93 4.75
CA TYR A 530 17.61 24.19 5.92
C TYR A 530 18.79 24.91 6.60
N GLU A 531 19.84 25.29 5.86
CA GLU A 531 21.00 25.97 6.47
C GLU A 531 20.62 27.37 7.01
N PHE A 532 19.68 28.06 6.38
CA PHE A 532 19.17 29.34 6.90
C PHE A 532 18.42 29.16 8.23
N LEU A 533 17.48 28.21 8.31
CA LEU A 533 16.76 27.90 9.55
C LEU A 533 17.73 27.48 10.67
N LYS A 534 18.72 26.66 10.34
CA LYS A 534 19.79 26.22 11.25
C LYS A 534 20.60 27.39 11.82
N GLN A 535 21.00 28.33 10.95
CA GLN A 535 21.72 29.54 11.33
C GLN A 535 20.88 30.43 12.25
N GLU A 536 19.65 30.76 11.84
CA GLU A 536 18.81 31.71 12.58
C GLU A 536 18.29 31.12 13.91
N VAL A 537 17.96 29.82 13.96
CA VAL A 537 17.61 29.16 15.24
C VAL A 537 18.81 29.13 16.19
N ALA A 538 20.03 28.89 15.71
CA ALA A 538 21.23 28.97 16.55
C ALA A 538 21.52 30.40 17.06
N ILE A 539 21.08 31.45 16.37
CA ILE A 539 21.20 32.84 16.79
C ILE A 539 20.12 33.22 17.82
N TYR A 540 18.85 32.94 17.52
CA TYR A 540 17.71 33.41 18.33
C TYR A 540 17.27 32.44 19.44
N GLN A 541 17.60 31.14 19.33
CA GLN A 541 17.35 30.12 20.36
C GLN A 541 18.59 29.22 20.59
N PRO A 542 19.74 29.78 21.05
CA PRO A 542 21.01 29.05 21.19
C PRO A 542 21.03 27.89 22.20
N GLN A 543 19.90 27.54 22.81
CA GLN A 543 19.72 26.40 23.74
C GLN A 543 18.71 25.36 23.22
N THR A 544 18.06 25.60 22.08
CA THR A 544 17.10 24.70 21.44
C THR A 544 17.78 24.05 20.23
N SER A 545 17.58 22.74 20.00
CA SER A 545 18.04 22.12 18.74
C SER A 545 17.17 22.60 17.57
N LEU A 546 17.69 22.56 16.35
CA LEU A 546 16.89 22.87 15.15
C LEU A 546 15.65 21.96 15.07
N ASN A 547 15.79 20.69 15.46
CA ASN A 547 14.70 19.72 15.42
C ASN A 547 13.63 20.00 16.47
N ASP A 548 14.02 20.34 17.69
CA ASP A 548 13.08 20.65 18.78
C ASP A 548 12.39 22.00 18.55
N TRP A 549 13.08 23.00 17.99
CA TRP A 549 12.46 24.24 17.52
C TRP A 549 11.43 23.95 16.42
N PHE A 550 11.78 23.10 15.44
CA PHE A 550 10.89 22.76 14.32
C PHE A 550 9.63 22.03 14.81
N LYS A 551 9.77 21.08 15.74
CA LYS A 551 8.64 20.36 16.38
C LYS A 551 7.78 21.26 17.28
N GLN A 552 8.35 22.31 17.89
CA GLN A 552 7.60 23.30 18.67
C GLN A 552 6.89 24.34 17.79
N THR A 553 7.42 24.62 16.60
CA THR A 553 6.94 25.69 15.71
C THR A 553 5.97 25.17 14.65
N SER A 554 6.15 23.95 14.15
CA SER A 554 5.21 23.29 13.24
C SER A 554 3.97 22.79 13.99
N LYS A 555 2.80 22.89 13.35
CA LYS A 555 1.56 22.25 13.83
C LYS A 555 1.41 20.77 13.38
N ALA A 556 2.40 20.19 12.70
CA ALA A 556 2.38 18.78 12.32
C ALA A 556 2.61 17.87 13.53
N TYR A 557 1.89 16.74 13.61
CA TYR A 557 2.14 15.75 14.65
C TYR A 557 3.27 14.80 14.23
N ILE A 558 4.45 15.00 14.80
CA ILE A 558 5.69 14.34 14.40
C ILE A 558 6.07 13.28 15.45
N ALA A 559 5.89 12.00 15.11
CA ALA A 559 6.06 10.88 16.03
C ALA A 559 7.45 10.22 15.91
N GLU A 560 8.47 10.89 16.44
CA GLU A 560 9.84 10.36 16.50
C GLU A 560 9.94 9.24 17.56
N LYS A 561 10.27 8.01 17.15
CA LYS A 561 10.55 6.87 18.06
C LYS A 561 11.96 6.32 17.79
N GLN A 562 12.81 6.32 18.81
CA GLN A 562 14.15 5.71 18.70
C GLN A 562 14.04 4.17 18.77
N PRO A 563 14.74 3.43 17.90
CA PRO A 563 14.81 1.97 17.97
C PRO A 563 15.61 1.47 19.17
N GLN A 564 15.39 0.21 19.56
CA GLN A 564 15.90 -0.34 20.82
C GLN A 564 17.37 -0.79 20.76
N SER A 565 17.88 -1.20 19.59
CA SER A 565 19.22 -1.80 19.49
C SER A 565 20.36 -0.79 19.38
N VAL A 566 20.18 0.27 18.58
CA VAL A 566 21.15 1.37 18.42
C VAL A 566 20.40 2.69 18.17
N PRO A 567 20.83 3.83 18.72
CA PRO A 567 20.28 5.12 18.34
C PRO A 567 20.50 5.41 16.85
N MET A 568 19.48 5.94 16.18
CA MET A 568 19.54 6.27 14.75
C MET A 568 19.13 7.72 14.48
N ASN A 569 19.56 8.27 13.33
CA ASN A 569 19.08 9.57 12.89
C ASN A 569 17.63 9.45 12.41
N ILE A 570 16.71 10.01 13.18
CA ILE A 570 15.27 10.07 12.90
C ILE A 570 14.73 11.51 13.00
N GLU A 571 15.59 12.49 13.23
CA GLU A 571 15.18 13.88 13.44
C GLU A 571 14.52 14.42 12.16
N ILE A 572 13.29 14.92 12.25
CA ILE A 572 12.52 15.32 11.06
C ILE A 572 13.28 16.35 10.21
N VAL A 573 14.01 17.29 10.82
CA VAL A 573 14.77 18.30 10.08
C VAL A 573 15.95 17.70 9.31
N GLU A 574 16.61 16.67 9.84
CA GLU A 574 17.71 15.97 9.18
C GLU A 574 17.20 14.98 8.12
N ARG A 575 16.09 14.30 8.38
CA ARG A 575 15.46 13.39 7.40
C ARG A 575 14.91 14.15 6.20
N LEU A 576 14.31 15.33 6.39
CA LEU A 576 13.94 16.21 5.28
C LEU A 576 15.17 16.66 4.46
N ASN A 577 16.30 16.94 5.13
CA ASN A 577 17.53 17.37 4.47
C ASN A 577 18.16 16.22 3.65
N GLN A 578 18.35 15.05 4.28
CA GLN A 578 18.91 13.83 3.69
C GLN A 578 18.15 13.39 2.42
N LEU A 579 16.83 13.54 2.42
CA LEU A 579 15.95 13.12 1.32
C LEU A 579 15.71 14.22 0.27
N ASN A 580 16.42 15.36 0.35
CA ASN A 580 16.24 16.54 -0.51
C ASN A 580 14.80 17.07 -0.55
N LEU A 581 14.09 17.00 0.59
CA LEU A 581 12.69 17.40 0.73
C LEU A 581 12.54 18.85 1.21
N GLN A 582 13.42 19.75 0.74
CA GLN A 582 13.49 21.16 1.16
C GLN A 582 12.16 21.92 1.01
N ASN A 583 11.32 21.55 0.03
CA ASN A 583 9.98 22.13 -0.16
C ASN A 583 8.97 21.82 0.98
N PHE A 584 9.31 21.01 1.98
CA PHE A 584 8.42 20.77 3.14
C PHE A 584 8.64 21.75 4.30
N TYR A 585 9.82 22.38 4.45
CA TYR A 585 10.09 23.19 5.65
C TYR A 585 9.09 24.34 5.82
N LEU A 586 8.89 25.17 4.78
CA LEU A 586 7.98 26.31 4.87
C LEU A 586 6.49 25.91 4.95
N PRO A 587 5.98 24.93 4.18
CA PRO A 587 4.63 24.40 4.39
C PRO A 587 4.37 23.85 5.79
N LEU A 588 5.29 23.08 6.38
CA LEU A 588 5.13 22.53 7.73
C LEU A 588 5.23 23.61 8.83
N LEU A 589 6.06 24.64 8.64
CA LEU A 589 6.21 25.76 9.58
C LEU A 589 5.12 26.84 9.44
N THR A 590 4.26 26.77 8.42
CA THR A 590 3.16 27.74 8.17
C THR A 590 1.77 27.11 8.10
N MET A 591 1.62 25.89 8.62
CA MET A 591 0.33 25.22 8.78
C MET A 591 -0.63 26.05 9.64
N THR A 592 -1.88 26.22 9.21
CA THR A 592 -2.86 26.97 10.00
C THR A 592 -3.39 26.16 11.18
N GLU A 593 -3.63 24.85 11.03
CA GLU A 593 -4.03 23.94 12.12
C GLU A 593 -3.43 22.52 11.97
N PRO A 594 -3.34 21.74 13.08
CA PRO A 594 -2.89 20.34 13.02
C PRO A 594 -3.76 19.52 12.08
N SER A 595 -3.12 18.85 11.13
CA SER A 595 -3.82 18.19 10.02
C SER A 595 -2.98 17.12 9.32
N ILE A 596 -1.65 17.22 9.34
CA ILE A 596 -0.74 16.17 8.87
C ILE A 596 -0.04 15.48 10.05
N TYR A 597 0.18 14.18 9.94
CA TYR A 597 1.07 13.43 10.82
C TYR A 597 2.32 12.97 10.05
N ILE A 598 3.44 12.82 10.77
CA ILE A 598 4.72 12.39 10.21
C ILE A 598 5.36 11.33 11.12
N ILE A 599 5.79 10.21 10.54
CA ILE A 599 6.55 9.15 11.22
C ILE A 599 7.92 9.04 10.51
N PRO A 600 8.99 9.64 11.06
CA PRO A 600 10.35 9.40 10.60
C PRO A 600 10.93 8.13 11.22
N THR A 601 11.59 7.31 10.41
CA THR A 601 12.53 6.27 10.88
C THR A 601 13.88 6.46 10.18
N ALA A 602 14.89 5.66 10.50
CA ALA A 602 16.18 5.71 9.82
C ALA A 602 16.14 5.29 8.33
N THR A 603 15.08 4.57 7.95
CA THR A 603 14.92 3.98 6.61
C THR A 603 13.80 4.65 5.82
N THR A 604 12.72 5.02 6.50
CA THR A 604 11.51 5.60 5.92
C THR A 604 11.28 7.05 6.38
N LEU A 605 10.46 7.79 5.64
CA LEU A 605 9.80 8.99 6.13
C LEU A 605 8.33 8.97 5.68
N THR A 606 7.43 8.67 6.61
CA THR A 606 6.00 8.51 6.35
C THR A 606 5.25 9.81 6.62
N PHE A 607 4.47 10.28 5.65
CA PHE A 607 3.53 11.39 5.77
C PHE A 607 2.09 10.88 5.62
N GLY A 608 1.15 11.38 6.42
CA GLY A 608 -0.27 11.06 6.22
C GLY A 608 -1.23 12.15 6.70
N ASP A 609 -2.41 12.17 6.09
CA ASP A 609 -3.47 13.14 6.33
C ASP A 609 -4.36 12.69 7.50
N MET A 610 -4.54 13.52 8.52
CA MET A 610 -5.46 13.20 9.64
C MET A 610 -6.91 13.12 9.18
N ALA A 611 -7.28 13.87 8.14
CA ALA A 611 -8.63 13.86 7.56
C ALA A 611 -8.97 12.55 6.85
N THR A 612 -7.98 11.68 6.58
CA THR A 612 -8.22 10.29 6.16
C THR A 612 -8.97 9.50 7.24
N TYR A 613 -8.78 9.84 8.52
CA TYR A 613 -9.32 9.10 9.67
C TYR A 613 -10.40 9.88 10.43
N VAL A 614 -10.23 11.19 10.58
CA VAL A 614 -11.15 12.07 11.34
C VAL A 614 -11.61 13.22 10.46
N GLU A 615 -12.88 13.18 10.04
CA GLU A 615 -13.44 14.15 9.10
C GLU A 615 -13.45 15.58 9.67
N GLU A 616 -12.78 16.51 8.98
CA GLU A 616 -12.65 17.93 9.40
C GLU A 616 -13.99 18.65 9.63
N SER A 617 -15.06 18.21 8.96
CA SER A 617 -16.40 18.80 9.13
C SER A 617 -16.92 18.66 10.57
N LEU A 618 -16.49 17.62 11.29
CA LEU A 618 -16.90 17.34 12.66
C LEU A 618 -16.49 18.47 13.61
N GLU A 619 -15.39 19.18 13.36
CA GLU A 619 -14.92 20.29 14.20
C GLU A 619 -15.96 21.43 14.30
N GLN A 620 -16.75 21.65 13.24
CA GLN A 620 -17.80 22.66 13.20
C GLN A 620 -19.14 22.17 13.77
N VAL A 621 -19.32 20.86 13.91
CA VAL A 621 -20.56 20.21 14.38
C VAL A 621 -20.48 19.85 15.87
N ASP A 622 -19.35 19.25 16.27
CA ASP A 622 -18.98 18.92 17.65
C ASP A 622 -17.46 18.94 17.79
N SER A 623 -16.93 20.10 18.18
CA SER A 623 -15.50 20.32 18.40
C SER A 623 -14.92 19.46 19.54
N THR A 624 -15.76 18.97 20.47
CA THR A 624 -15.31 18.10 21.57
C THR A 624 -15.14 16.67 21.06
N ALA A 625 -16.10 16.15 20.28
CA ALA A 625 -15.95 14.86 19.61
C ALA A 625 -14.80 14.86 18.59
N TYR A 626 -14.57 15.98 17.88
CA TYR A 626 -13.41 16.14 17.01
C TYR A 626 -12.09 16.07 17.80
N ALA A 627 -11.96 16.87 18.87
CA ALA A 627 -10.75 16.88 19.70
C ALA A 627 -10.44 15.50 20.32
N ASN A 628 -11.45 14.80 20.83
CA ASN A 628 -11.29 13.45 21.37
C ASN A 628 -10.78 12.46 20.31
N LYS A 629 -11.38 12.46 19.11
CA LYS A 629 -10.95 11.59 17.99
C LYS A 629 -9.54 11.92 17.48
N ILE A 630 -9.14 13.19 17.51
CA ILE A 630 -7.79 13.60 17.18
C ILE A 630 -6.78 13.08 18.22
N GLU A 631 -7.15 13.00 19.51
CA GLU A 631 -6.30 12.39 20.55
C GLU A 631 -6.24 10.86 20.45
N GLU A 632 -7.35 10.19 20.14
CA GLU A 632 -7.39 8.76 19.78
C GLU A 632 -6.48 8.47 18.57
N LEU A 633 -6.55 9.31 17.52
CA LEU A 633 -5.71 9.20 16.34
C LEU A 633 -4.22 9.40 16.67
N LYS A 634 -3.85 10.35 17.54
CA LYS A 634 -2.44 10.51 17.99
C LYS A 634 -1.92 9.24 18.64
N GLN A 635 -2.69 8.63 19.54
CA GLN A 635 -2.29 7.37 20.20
C GLN A 635 -2.09 6.24 19.16
N LEU A 636 -2.92 6.19 18.11
CA LEU A 636 -2.78 5.25 17.01
C LEU A 636 -1.56 5.56 16.12
N ILE A 637 -1.28 6.83 15.82
CA ILE A 637 -0.05 7.26 15.12
C ILE A 637 1.18 6.84 15.94
N ASP A 638 1.20 7.10 17.25
CA ASP A 638 2.31 6.76 18.14
C ASP A 638 2.57 5.25 18.23
N LYS A 639 1.49 4.45 18.28
CA LYS A 639 1.50 2.98 18.21
C LYS A 639 2.11 2.48 16.89
N HIS A 640 1.69 3.03 15.75
CA HIS A 640 2.27 2.67 14.45
C HIS A 640 3.68 3.23 14.24
N ALA A 641 4.05 4.35 14.85
CA ALA A 641 5.41 4.87 14.84
C ALA A 641 6.38 3.92 15.55
N GLN A 642 5.95 3.36 16.69
CA GLN A 642 6.70 2.30 17.36
C GLN A 642 6.79 1.05 16.49
N TYR A 643 5.71 0.60 15.84
CA TYR A 643 5.75 -0.59 14.97
C TYR A 643 6.61 -0.42 13.70
N GLN A 644 6.58 0.74 13.04
CA GLN A 644 7.50 1.03 11.93
C GLN A 644 8.96 1.02 12.42
N THR A 645 9.23 1.55 13.61
CA THR A 645 10.56 1.56 14.23
C THR A 645 11.01 0.15 14.64
N ASP A 646 10.17 -0.64 15.29
CA ASP A 646 10.42 -2.03 15.69
C ASP A 646 10.71 -2.92 14.47
N HIS A 647 10.07 -2.64 13.33
CA HIS A 647 10.32 -3.34 12.06
C HIS A 647 11.71 -3.03 11.49
N ILE A 648 12.12 -1.76 11.47
CA ILE A 648 13.47 -1.37 11.04
C ILE A 648 14.53 -1.91 12.03
N ASP A 649 14.24 -1.91 13.33
CA ASP A 649 15.13 -2.40 14.38
C ASP A 649 15.36 -3.91 14.33
N VAL A 650 14.30 -4.73 14.14
CA VAL A 650 14.48 -6.17 13.95
C VAL A 650 15.24 -6.47 12.68
N TRP A 651 14.99 -5.73 11.59
CA TRP A 651 15.77 -5.91 10.37
C TRP A 651 17.22 -5.46 10.51
N TYR A 652 17.52 -4.42 11.29
CA TYR A 652 18.88 -4.04 11.63
C TYR A 652 19.61 -5.14 12.42
N ARG A 653 18.92 -5.81 13.36
CA ARG A 653 19.45 -6.95 14.14
C ARG A 653 19.60 -8.24 13.32
N LEU A 654 18.78 -8.45 12.30
CA LEU A 654 18.82 -9.62 11.40
C LEU A 654 19.77 -9.46 10.21
N ALA A 655 19.99 -8.23 9.73
CA ALA A 655 20.69 -7.95 8.48
C ALA A 655 22.21 -8.17 8.54
N ARG A 656 22.77 -8.52 7.38
CA ARG A 656 24.22 -8.64 7.16
C ARG A 656 24.92 -7.30 7.42
N GLU A 657 26.12 -7.35 7.99
CA GLU A 657 26.91 -6.14 8.29
C GLU A 657 27.14 -5.25 7.04
N SER A 658 27.26 -5.87 5.86
CA SER A 658 27.41 -5.19 4.56
C SER A 658 26.25 -4.26 4.18
N VAL A 659 25.03 -4.47 4.71
CA VAL A 659 23.83 -3.70 4.34
C VAL A 659 23.25 -2.86 5.49
N LYS A 660 23.67 -3.07 6.74
CA LYS A 660 23.22 -2.27 7.90
C LYS A 660 23.36 -0.76 7.68
N LYS A 661 24.46 -0.31 7.05
CA LYS A 661 24.64 1.11 6.70
C LYS A 661 23.62 1.62 5.68
N LYS A 662 23.18 0.79 4.71
CA LYS A 662 22.12 1.17 3.77
C LYS A 662 20.79 1.35 4.52
N LEU A 663 20.43 0.38 5.37
CA LEU A 663 19.20 0.41 6.17
C LEU A 663 19.13 1.66 7.07
N MET A 664 20.21 1.96 7.81
CA MET A 664 20.32 3.15 8.68
C MET A 664 20.33 4.51 7.93
N ASN A 665 20.41 4.49 6.59
CA ASN A 665 20.43 5.70 5.77
C ASN A 665 19.40 5.63 4.62
N GLY A 666 18.31 4.86 4.81
CA GLY A 666 17.34 4.57 3.76
C GLY A 666 16.58 5.80 3.24
N SER A 667 16.23 5.75 1.96
CA SER A 667 15.67 6.86 1.18
C SER A 667 14.14 6.86 1.04
N VAL A 668 13.44 5.87 1.61
CA VAL A 668 12.05 5.55 1.24
C VAL A 668 11.06 6.57 1.80
N VAL A 669 10.41 7.36 0.93
CA VAL A 669 9.33 8.26 1.31
C VAL A 669 7.99 7.51 1.23
N VAL A 670 7.19 7.56 2.28
CA VAL A 670 5.89 6.87 2.33
C VAL A 670 4.77 7.91 2.40
N PHE A 671 3.78 7.80 1.52
CA PHE A 671 2.57 8.62 1.56
C PHE A 671 1.36 7.73 1.89
N ASP A 672 0.71 8.02 3.01
CA ASP A 672 -0.57 7.42 3.38
C ASP A 672 -1.68 7.79 2.37
N SER A 673 -2.77 7.02 2.39
CA SER A 673 -3.92 7.23 1.52
C SER A 673 -4.61 8.56 1.84
N LEU A 674 -5.08 9.24 0.78
CA LEU A 674 -5.96 10.41 0.87
C LEU A 674 -7.45 10.03 0.71
N LEU A 675 -7.80 8.74 0.86
CA LEU A 675 -9.17 8.23 0.83
C LEU A 675 -9.82 8.35 2.22
N GLN A 676 -10.59 9.42 2.41
CA GLN A 676 -11.32 9.70 3.65
C GLN A 676 -12.23 8.52 4.04
N GLN A 677 -12.00 7.94 5.22
CA GLN A 677 -12.66 6.69 5.60
C GLN A 677 -14.16 6.83 5.88
N THR A 678 -14.64 8.02 6.29
CA THR A 678 -16.08 8.29 6.46
C THR A 678 -16.78 8.49 5.12
N THR A 679 -16.30 9.43 4.30
CA THR A 679 -16.99 9.88 3.08
C THR A 679 -16.72 8.99 1.86
N LYS A 680 -15.67 8.16 1.91
CA LYS A 680 -15.07 7.41 0.79
C LYS A 680 -14.68 8.29 -0.41
N GLN A 681 -14.44 9.59 -0.17
CA GLN A 681 -13.93 10.52 -1.16
C GLN A 681 -12.41 10.62 -1.09
N TRP A 682 -11.77 10.82 -2.24
CA TRP A 682 -10.36 11.15 -2.32
C TRP A 682 -10.18 12.67 -2.17
N ALA A 683 -9.31 13.11 -1.27
CA ALA A 683 -9.05 14.54 -1.07
C ALA A 683 -8.54 15.18 -2.38
N ALA A 684 -9.13 16.30 -2.80
CA ALA A 684 -8.73 17.00 -4.02
C ALA A 684 -7.47 17.86 -3.78
N LYS A 685 -6.64 18.11 -4.82
CA LYS A 685 -5.48 19.04 -4.72
C LYS A 685 -5.91 20.47 -4.32
N THR A 686 -7.13 20.87 -4.69
CA THR A 686 -7.68 22.22 -4.51
C THR A 686 -9.21 22.18 -4.38
N GLY A 687 -9.80 23.24 -3.82
CA GLY A 687 -11.25 23.42 -3.72
C GLY A 687 -11.90 22.82 -2.46
N PRO A 688 -13.25 22.79 -2.38
CA PRO A 688 -13.97 22.46 -1.14
C PRO A 688 -13.77 21.03 -0.60
N THR A 689 -13.34 20.08 -1.43
CA THR A 689 -12.99 18.71 -1.03
C THR A 689 -11.49 18.50 -0.83
N SER A 690 -10.71 19.58 -0.74
CA SER A 690 -9.30 19.56 -0.34
C SER A 690 -9.19 19.70 1.17
N THR A 691 -8.57 18.71 1.80
CA THR A 691 -8.24 18.72 3.24
C THR A 691 -7.18 19.78 3.57
N ARG A 692 -7.05 20.14 4.86
CA ARG A 692 -5.98 21.00 5.39
C ARG A 692 -4.60 20.46 5.00
N ALA A 693 -4.33 19.17 5.26
CA ALA A 693 -3.02 18.58 4.95
C ALA A 693 -2.68 18.63 3.45
N VAL A 694 -3.66 18.39 2.57
CA VAL A 694 -3.44 18.54 1.13
C VAL A 694 -3.21 19.99 0.73
N ARG A 695 -4.09 20.90 1.17
CA ARG A 695 -4.06 22.31 0.77
C ARG A 695 -2.83 23.05 1.28
N GLU A 696 -2.41 22.79 2.51
CA GLU A 696 -1.39 23.58 3.22
C GLU A 696 -0.01 22.92 3.24
N VAL A 697 0.07 21.58 3.08
CA VAL A 697 1.34 20.85 3.11
C VAL A 697 1.61 20.08 1.81
N LEU A 698 0.80 19.10 1.43
CA LEU A 698 1.16 18.16 0.35
C LEU A 698 1.12 18.81 -1.04
N ALA A 699 0.13 19.64 -1.36
CA ALA A 699 0.13 20.39 -2.61
C ALA A 699 1.25 21.47 -2.62
N PRO A 700 1.44 22.28 -1.56
CA PRO A 700 2.58 23.20 -1.45
C PRO A 700 3.98 22.58 -1.43
N SER A 701 4.16 21.32 -1.06
CA SER A 701 5.48 20.66 -1.15
C SER A 701 5.72 19.95 -2.50
N GLY A 702 4.75 20.01 -3.42
CA GLY A 702 4.77 19.30 -4.70
C GLY A 702 4.53 17.78 -4.58
N ARG A 703 3.97 17.31 -3.46
CA ARG A 703 3.79 15.87 -3.12
C ARG A 703 2.33 15.41 -2.99
N TYR A 704 1.36 16.23 -3.43
CA TYR A 704 0.01 15.75 -3.67
C TYR A 704 0.05 14.64 -4.73
N HIS A 705 -0.62 13.52 -4.44
CA HIS A 705 -0.66 12.35 -5.32
C HIS A 705 -2.10 11.96 -5.68
N HIS A 706 -2.25 11.23 -6.78
CA HIS A 706 -3.55 10.74 -7.25
C HIS A 706 -3.80 9.30 -6.78
N ARG A 707 -5.07 8.97 -6.49
CA ARG A 707 -5.53 7.59 -6.27
C ARG A 707 -5.11 6.69 -7.42
N THR A 708 -4.52 5.54 -7.12
CA THR A 708 -4.32 4.43 -8.06
C THR A 708 -5.47 3.43 -7.88
N PRO A 709 -6.51 3.42 -8.74
CA PRO A 709 -7.70 2.61 -8.49
C PRO A 709 -7.39 1.12 -8.61
N ASN A 710 -7.96 0.32 -7.70
CA ASN A 710 -7.74 -1.13 -7.58
C ASN A 710 -6.33 -1.54 -7.10
N ALA A 711 -5.59 -0.64 -6.44
CA ALA A 711 -4.37 -0.97 -5.72
C ALA A 711 -4.45 -0.48 -4.27
N ASP A 712 -4.19 -1.34 -3.29
CA ASP A 712 -4.17 -0.95 -1.88
C ASP A 712 -3.02 0.04 -1.60
N ALA A 713 -1.84 -0.25 -2.14
CA ALA A 713 -0.67 0.61 -2.22
C ALA A 713 0.17 0.24 -3.46
N PHE A 714 1.29 0.92 -3.67
CA PHE A 714 2.39 0.47 -4.53
C PHE A 714 3.73 1.11 -4.13
N SER A 715 4.83 0.42 -4.40
CA SER A 715 6.20 0.91 -4.31
C SER A 715 6.81 1.19 -5.68
N ASN A 716 7.80 2.07 -5.74
CA ASN A 716 8.67 2.25 -6.91
C ASN A 716 10.18 2.21 -6.58
N GLY A 717 10.54 1.73 -5.38
CA GLY A 717 11.89 1.80 -4.82
C GLY A 717 12.00 2.94 -3.79
N ASP A 718 12.04 4.19 -4.26
CA ASP A 718 12.22 5.37 -3.39
C ASP A 718 10.91 5.91 -2.79
N ILE A 719 9.74 5.58 -3.36
CA ILE A 719 8.43 6.06 -2.89
C ILE A 719 7.46 4.88 -2.75
N ILE A 720 6.80 4.81 -1.60
CA ILE A 720 5.61 3.99 -1.34
C ILE A 720 4.40 4.92 -1.28
N GLN A 721 3.33 4.59 -2.01
CA GLN A 721 2.09 5.38 -2.03
C GLN A 721 0.88 4.48 -1.80
N PHE A 722 0.12 4.76 -0.74
CA PHE A 722 -1.13 4.08 -0.44
C PHE A 722 -2.29 4.63 -1.30
N SER A 723 -3.38 3.87 -1.45
CA SER A 723 -4.55 4.26 -2.24
C SER A 723 -5.86 3.74 -1.65
N GLU A 724 -6.25 2.49 -1.87
CA GLU A 724 -7.55 2.00 -1.36
C GLU A 724 -7.56 1.75 0.15
N THR A 725 -6.43 1.35 0.73
CA THR A 725 -6.27 1.07 2.16
C THR A 725 -5.34 2.10 2.82
N PRO A 726 -5.70 2.69 3.97
CA PRO A 726 -4.81 3.57 4.75
C PRO A 726 -3.89 2.78 5.71
N ILE A 727 -2.80 3.40 6.16
CA ILE A 727 -1.75 2.78 7.00
C ILE A 727 -2.24 2.46 8.42
N LEU A 728 -2.85 3.45 9.09
CA LEU A 728 -3.16 3.42 10.52
C LEU A 728 -4.50 2.73 10.79
N ARG A 729 -4.57 1.43 10.53
CA ARG A 729 -5.78 0.63 10.83
C ARG A 729 -5.56 -0.25 12.05
N ASP A 730 -6.53 -0.21 12.97
CA ASP A 730 -6.53 -1.06 14.17
C ASP A 730 -6.65 -2.56 13.87
N ASP A 731 -7.15 -2.96 12.69
CA ASP A 731 -6.86 -4.30 12.18
C ASP A 731 -5.41 -4.35 11.67
N LEU A 732 -4.49 -4.62 12.61
CA LEU A 732 -3.03 -4.73 12.39
C LEU A 732 -2.62 -5.67 11.24
N SER A 733 -3.55 -6.50 10.80
CA SER A 733 -3.49 -7.40 9.64
C SER A 733 -3.61 -6.72 8.26
N GLN A 734 -4.01 -5.44 8.17
CA GLN A 734 -4.19 -4.73 6.90
C GLN A 734 -3.09 -3.70 6.66
N GLY A 735 -3.26 -2.45 7.12
CA GLY A 735 -2.42 -1.30 6.74
C GLY A 735 -0.94 -1.48 7.07
N GLY A 736 -0.62 -1.94 8.28
CA GLY A 736 0.75 -2.28 8.68
C GLY A 736 1.35 -3.45 7.89
N SER A 737 0.55 -4.45 7.53
CA SER A 737 1.01 -5.57 6.71
C SER A 737 1.33 -5.14 5.27
N ILE A 738 0.49 -4.28 4.68
CA ILE A 738 0.74 -3.67 3.37
C ILE A 738 1.97 -2.74 3.43
N TRP A 739 2.17 -1.99 4.52
CA TRP A 739 3.40 -1.20 4.72
C TRP A 739 4.67 -2.07 4.69
N THR A 740 4.68 -3.23 5.35
CA THR A 740 5.82 -4.16 5.23
C THR A 740 5.94 -4.78 3.84
N HIS A 741 4.83 -4.99 3.12
CA HIS A 741 4.83 -5.54 1.77
C HIS A 741 5.50 -4.60 0.77
N GLU A 742 5.08 -3.33 0.74
CA GLU A 742 5.67 -2.32 -0.15
C GLU A 742 7.12 -1.97 0.22
N LEU A 743 7.47 -2.11 1.51
CA LEU A 743 8.86 -1.95 1.98
C LEU A 743 9.76 -3.10 1.52
N VAL A 744 9.24 -4.32 1.32
CA VAL A 744 9.98 -5.41 0.65
C VAL A 744 10.31 -5.03 -0.78
N HIS A 745 9.34 -4.56 -1.56
CA HIS A 745 9.58 -4.07 -2.93
C HIS A 745 10.54 -2.86 -2.98
N ALA A 746 10.68 -2.11 -1.89
CA ALA A 746 11.62 -0.98 -1.77
C ALA A 746 13.05 -1.40 -1.38
N LEU A 747 13.24 -2.53 -0.67
CA LEU A 747 14.51 -2.88 -0.01
C LEU A 747 15.01 -4.32 -0.27
N GLU A 748 14.39 -5.06 -1.19
CA GLU A 748 14.73 -6.46 -1.47
C GLU A 748 16.22 -6.64 -1.87
N ASP A 749 16.68 -6.00 -2.94
CA ASP A 749 18.07 -6.09 -3.41
C ASP A 749 19.06 -5.28 -2.54
N THR A 750 18.59 -4.25 -1.85
CA THR A 750 19.46 -3.40 -1.01
C THR A 750 19.72 -3.99 0.37
N VAL A 751 18.74 -4.66 0.99
CA VAL A 751 18.79 -5.15 2.39
C VAL A 751 18.39 -6.62 2.52
N TYR A 752 17.17 -7.01 2.10
CA TYR A 752 16.59 -8.32 2.47
C TYR A 752 17.26 -9.53 1.79
N LEU A 753 17.95 -9.30 0.67
CA LEU A 753 18.80 -10.26 -0.03
C LEU A 753 20.28 -10.14 0.35
N GLY A 754 20.60 -9.39 1.42
CA GLY A 754 21.98 -9.24 1.92
C GLY A 754 22.89 -8.39 1.02
N GLY A 755 22.31 -7.63 0.09
CA GLY A 755 23.01 -6.82 -0.89
C GLY A 755 23.24 -7.49 -2.25
N HIS A 756 22.66 -8.69 -2.46
CA HIS A 756 22.59 -9.39 -3.74
C HIS A 756 21.28 -9.05 -4.48
N GLY A 757 21.24 -9.29 -5.78
CA GLY A 757 20.05 -9.08 -6.60
C GLY A 757 19.00 -10.18 -6.47
N LEU A 758 17.84 -9.95 -7.07
CA LEU A 758 16.73 -10.93 -7.16
C LEU A 758 17.18 -12.20 -7.87
N ARG A 759 16.81 -13.38 -7.33
CA ARG A 759 17.07 -14.65 -8.00
C ARG A 759 16.43 -14.70 -9.39
N PRO A 760 17.21 -14.95 -10.46
CA PRO A 760 16.71 -15.14 -11.81
C PRO A 760 15.54 -16.12 -11.89
N GLY A 761 14.46 -15.69 -12.55
CA GLY A 761 13.24 -16.46 -12.76
C GLY A 761 12.13 -16.24 -11.74
N VAL A 762 12.42 -15.64 -10.58
CA VAL A 762 11.45 -15.37 -9.50
C VAL A 762 10.99 -13.91 -9.55
N GLY A 763 9.68 -13.66 -9.45
CA GLY A 763 9.10 -12.31 -9.42
C GLY A 763 9.06 -11.67 -8.03
N GLN A 764 9.04 -10.33 -7.97
CA GLN A 764 9.13 -9.51 -6.75
C GLN A 764 8.05 -9.86 -5.71
N GLU A 765 6.84 -10.19 -6.15
CA GLU A 765 5.74 -10.64 -5.27
C GLU A 765 6.02 -11.97 -4.54
N SER A 766 7.06 -12.70 -4.92
CA SER A 766 7.51 -13.91 -4.22
C SER A 766 8.35 -13.62 -2.97
N TYR A 767 8.85 -12.39 -2.82
CA TYR A 767 9.63 -11.94 -1.66
C TYR A 767 8.76 -11.22 -0.63
N ALA A 768 7.72 -10.50 -1.08
CA ALA A 768 6.80 -9.80 -0.21
C ALA A 768 5.78 -10.77 0.43
N GLU A 769 4.66 -11.07 -0.23
CA GLU A 769 3.59 -11.94 0.30
C GLU A 769 4.12 -13.33 0.66
N GLY A 770 3.93 -13.76 1.90
CA GLY A 770 4.27 -15.11 2.33
C GLY A 770 5.77 -15.43 2.41
N LEU A 771 6.65 -14.41 2.43
CA LEU A 771 8.07 -14.58 2.77
C LEU A 771 8.55 -13.52 3.78
N PHE A 772 8.69 -12.25 3.38
CA PHE A 772 9.19 -11.18 4.26
C PHE A 772 8.12 -10.20 4.78
N GLN A 773 6.94 -10.13 4.14
CA GLN A 773 5.79 -9.40 4.67
C GLN A 773 5.35 -9.95 6.04
N THR A 774 5.03 -9.07 6.99
CA THR A 774 4.55 -9.49 8.31
C THR A 774 3.19 -10.19 8.20
N VAL A 775 3.02 -11.29 8.93
CA VAL A 775 1.80 -12.11 8.89
C VAL A 775 0.58 -11.32 9.38
N ARG A 776 -0.57 -11.66 8.78
CA ARG A 776 -1.89 -11.06 9.00
C ARG A 776 -2.96 -12.14 9.19
N ASP A 777 -4.13 -11.77 9.72
CA ASP A 777 -5.19 -12.71 10.12
C ASP A 777 -5.54 -13.74 9.04
N ARG A 778 -5.72 -13.30 7.78
CA ARG A 778 -6.09 -14.18 6.67
C ARG A 778 -4.98 -15.16 6.24
N ASN A 779 -3.76 -14.98 6.75
CA ASN A 779 -2.59 -15.83 6.53
C ASN A 779 -2.18 -16.59 7.81
N ALA A 780 -2.96 -16.55 8.91
CA ALA A 780 -2.60 -17.17 10.19
C ALA A 780 -2.43 -18.71 10.14
N GLY A 781 -2.97 -19.38 9.12
CA GLY A 781 -2.73 -20.81 8.83
C GLY A 781 -1.45 -21.09 8.02
N SER A 782 -0.65 -20.06 7.70
CA SER A 782 0.56 -20.14 6.87
C SER A 782 1.85 -19.88 7.67
N ILE A 783 2.96 -20.39 7.15
CA ILE A 783 4.31 -20.10 7.64
C ILE A 783 4.63 -18.63 7.35
N GLY A 784 5.14 -17.93 8.36
CA GLY A 784 5.62 -16.57 8.28
C GLY A 784 6.00 -16.04 9.66
N LEU A 785 6.31 -14.74 9.73
CA LEU A 785 6.80 -14.08 10.93
C LEU A 785 5.97 -12.83 11.24
N ASN A 786 5.90 -12.46 12.51
CA ASN A 786 5.45 -11.14 12.92
C ASN A 786 6.68 -10.25 13.15
N LEU A 787 7.01 -9.43 12.15
CA LEU A 787 8.16 -8.53 12.20
C LEU A 787 7.75 -7.06 12.37
N TYR A 788 6.46 -6.77 12.58
CA TYR A 788 5.96 -5.39 12.64
C TYR A 788 5.47 -4.96 14.03
N SER A 789 4.70 -5.80 14.72
CA SER A 789 3.90 -5.34 15.87
C SER A 789 4.04 -6.19 17.12
N THR A 790 3.92 -5.58 18.29
CA THR A 790 3.74 -6.31 19.55
C THR A 790 2.25 -6.59 19.76
N LEU A 791 1.86 -7.87 19.68
CA LEU A 791 0.47 -8.31 19.63
C LEU A 791 -0.27 -8.15 20.96
N THR A 792 -1.49 -7.60 20.90
CA THR A 792 -2.44 -7.56 22.02
C THR A 792 -3.01 -8.95 22.37
N THR A 793 -3.65 -9.07 23.53
CA THR A 793 -4.24 -10.32 24.03
C THR A 793 -5.22 -10.99 23.05
N ASP A 794 -5.97 -10.22 22.26
CA ASP A 794 -6.90 -10.78 21.27
C ASP A 794 -6.23 -11.06 19.92
N GLU A 795 -5.17 -10.33 19.57
CA GLU A 795 -4.34 -10.63 18.40
C GLU A 795 -3.55 -11.91 18.58
N LYS A 796 -3.04 -12.19 19.80
CA LYS A 796 -2.44 -13.48 20.15
C LYS A 796 -3.40 -14.66 20.00
N LYS A 797 -4.73 -14.44 20.02
CA LYS A 797 -5.72 -15.49 19.74
C LYS A 797 -5.89 -15.71 18.24
N ARG A 798 -5.92 -14.63 17.44
CA ARG A 798 -6.04 -14.66 15.97
C ARG A 798 -4.77 -15.17 15.28
N LEU A 799 -3.63 -14.58 15.63
CA LEU A 799 -2.29 -14.84 15.10
C LEU A 799 -1.51 -15.84 15.98
N SER A 800 -2.20 -16.84 16.53
CA SER A 800 -1.67 -17.79 17.53
C SER A 800 -0.62 -18.81 17.01
N THR A 801 0.04 -18.49 15.92
CA THR A 801 0.98 -19.33 15.15
C THR A 801 2.30 -18.61 14.84
N VAL A 802 2.43 -17.33 15.21
CA VAL A 802 3.62 -16.49 15.02
C VAL A 802 4.06 -15.85 16.34
N ASN A 803 5.28 -15.31 16.38
CA ASN A 803 5.86 -14.65 17.54
C ASN A 803 5.05 -13.40 18.01
N THR A 804 5.03 -13.14 19.32
CA THR A 804 4.32 -12.00 19.92
C THR A 804 4.83 -10.64 19.44
N SER A 805 6.13 -10.52 19.16
CA SER A 805 6.78 -9.22 18.95
C SER A 805 8.09 -9.36 18.15
N PRO A 806 8.51 -8.33 17.39
CA PRO A 806 9.84 -8.27 16.74
C PRO A 806 11.01 -8.31 17.74
N SER A 807 10.77 -8.01 19.02
CA SER A 807 11.73 -8.19 20.11
C SER A 807 12.15 -9.65 20.34
N ARG A 808 11.41 -10.64 19.79
CA ARG A 808 11.72 -12.07 19.87
C ARG A 808 13.05 -12.45 19.22
N PHE A 809 13.56 -11.67 18.26
CA PHE A 809 14.78 -11.97 17.50
C PHE A 809 15.85 -10.90 17.73
N GLN A 810 16.82 -11.15 18.61
CA GLN A 810 17.90 -10.19 18.90
C GLN A 810 19.04 -10.25 17.89
N ASN A 811 19.08 -11.30 17.06
CA ASN A 811 20.06 -11.57 16.02
C ASN A 811 19.54 -12.64 15.05
N SER A 812 20.26 -12.91 13.97
CA SER A 812 19.90 -13.94 12.97
C SER A 812 19.94 -15.39 13.48
N GLN A 813 20.66 -15.67 14.56
CA GLN A 813 20.71 -17.00 15.21
C GLN A 813 19.44 -17.27 16.05
N ASP A 814 18.83 -16.25 16.66
CA ASP A 814 17.51 -16.39 17.31
C ASP A 814 16.42 -16.75 16.30
N LEU A 815 16.46 -16.12 15.12
CA LEU A 815 15.54 -16.41 14.02
C LEU A 815 15.76 -17.85 13.49
N LYS A 816 17.02 -18.26 13.27
CA LYS A 816 17.35 -19.65 12.93
C LYS A 816 16.81 -20.62 13.98
N GLY A 817 17.04 -20.37 15.26
CA GLY A 817 16.59 -21.23 16.37
C GLY A 817 15.06 -21.32 16.49
N TYR A 818 14.35 -20.21 16.31
CA TYR A 818 12.89 -20.17 16.26
C TYR A 818 12.36 -21.01 15.08
N MET A 819 12.88 -20.77 13.88
CA MET A 819 12.44 -21.49 12.68
C MET A 819 12.79 -22.99 12.75
N HIS A 820 13.97 -23.35 13.27
CA HIS A 820 14.36 -24.75 13.49
C HIS A 820 13.32 -25.50 14.32
N ARG A 821 12.92 -24.93 15.45
CA ARG A 821 11.99 -25.56 16.40
C ARG A 821 10.52 -25.47 15.98
N LEU A 822 10.17 -24.45 15.20
CA LEU A 822 8.90 -24.43 14.45
C LEU A 822 8.85 -25.62 13.48
N PHE A 823 9.92 -25.86 12.73
CA PHE A 823 10.00 -27.01 11.81
C PHE A 823 10.15 -28.36 12.53
N ASP A 824 10.73 -28.43 13.73
CA ASP A 824 10.67 -29.65 14.56
C ASP A 824 9.21 -30.09 14.79
N VAL A 825 8.34 -29.15 15.20
CA VAL A 825 6.90 -29.42 15.36
C VAL A 825 6.26 -29.84 14.04
N LEU A 826 6.51 -29.10 12.95
CA LEU A 826 5.92 -29.43 11.65
C LEU A 826 6.36 -30.80 11.15
N TYR A 827 7.64 -31.16 11.24
CA TYR A 827 8.14 -32.46 10.80
C TYR A 827 7.62 -33.62 11.64
N VAL A 828 7.47 -33.46 12.96
CA VAL A 828 6.83 -34.48 13.82
C VAL A 828 5.34 -34.64 13.44
N LEU A 829 4.62 -33.55 13.21
CA LEU A 829 3.21 -33.57 12.81
C LEU A 829 3.00 -34.09 11.38
N ASP A 830 3.92 -33.84 10.47
CA ASP A 830 3.89 -34.32 9.09
C ASP A 830 4.30 -35.80 9.00
N LEU A 831 5.21 -36.27 9.87
CA LEU A 831 5.56 -37.69 10.03
C LEU A 831 4.34 -38.50 10.50
N ALA A 832 3.63 -38.03 11.54
CA ALA A 832 2.41 -38.67 12.02
C ALA A 832 1.30 -38.70 10.95
N GLU A 833 1.10 -37.61 10.20
CA GLU A 833 0.13 -37.58 9.10
C GLU A 833 0.55 -38.53 7.95
N GLY A 834 1.83 -38.56 7.60
CA GLY A 834 2.39 -39.49 6.61
C GLY A 834 2.19 -40.96 7.00
N ASN A 835 2.45 -41.33 8.25
CA ASN A 835 2.26 -42.69 8.74
C ASN A 835 0.78 -43.11 8.74
N ALA A 836 -0.13 -42.23 9.17
CA ALA A 836 -1.58 -42.47 9.10
C ALA A 836 -2.08 -42.59 7.64
N LEU A 837 -1.54 -41.78 6.74
CA LEU A 837 -1.85 -41.78 5.31
C LEU A 837 -1.34 -43.06 4.61
N LEU A 838 -0.14 -43.52 4.93
CA LEU A 838 0.45 -44.74 4.35
C LEU A 838 -0.34 -46.00 4.77
N GLN A 839 -0.95 -45.99 5.97
CA GLN A 839 -1.89 -47.01 6.45
C GLN A 839 -3.31 -46.89 5.85
N THR A 840 -3.63 -45.81 5.14
CA THR A 840 -4.94 -45.62 4.50
C THR A 840 -5.01 -46.39 3.17
N SER A 841 -6.18 -46.95 2.84
CA SER A 841 -6.38 -47.70 1.59
C SER A 841 -6.13 -46.83 0.35
N GLU A 842 -5.62 -47.43 -0.72
CA GLU A 842 -5.19 -46.69 -1.93
C GLU A 842 -6.28 -45.75 -2.49
N LEU A 843 -7.53 -46.22 -2.55
CA LEU A 843 -8.69 -45.42 -2.99
C LEU A 843 -8.96 -44.25 -2.05
N GLY A 844 -8.95 -44.47 -0.73
CA GLY A 844 -9.12 -43.40 0.25
C GLY A 844 -7.98 -42.38 0.17
N ARG A 845 -6.74 -42.86 0.09
CA ARG A 845 -5.53 -42.05 -0.05
C ARG A 845 -5.56 -41.19 -1.31
N ASN A 846 -6.04 -41.71 -2.45
CA ASN A 846 -6.11 -40.96 -3.71
C ASN A 846 -6.91 -39.65 -3.59
N HIS A 847 -7.92 -39.63 -2.73
CA HIS A 847 -8.71 -38.43 -2.45
C HIS A 847 -7.95 -37.40 -1.59
N LEU A 848 -7.03 -37.85 -0.73
CA LEU A 848 -6.30 -37.01 0.21
C LEU A 848 -5.00 -36.44 -0.39
N ILE A 849 -4.35 -37.12 -1.33
CA ILE A 849 -3.05 -36.71 -1.91
C ILE A 849 -3.14 -36.17 -3.33
N GLY A 850 -2.31 -35.16 -3.61
CA GLY A 850 -1.90 -34.75 -4.95
C GLY A 850 -0.39 -34.90 -5.12
N ARG A 851 0.09 -34.66 -6.34
CA ARG A 851 1.52 -34.63 -6.68
C ARG A 851 1.87 -33.25 -7.23
N MET A 852 2.91 -32.62 -6.70
CA MET A 852 3.43 -31.35 -7.20
C MET A 852 4.30 -31.60 -8.44
N ILE A 853 4.13 -30.76 -9.46
CA ILE A 853 4.89 -30.79 -10.72
C ILE A 853 5.27 -29.37 -11.15
N GLY A 854 6.37 -29.27 -11.90
CA GLY A 854 6.77 -28.03 -12.56
C GLY A 854 6.13 -27.91 -13.93
N VAL A 855 5.33 -26.87 -14.13
CA VAL A 855 4.88 -26.47 -15.47
C VAL A 855 5.91 -25.50 -16.02
N LYS A 856 6.55 -25.86 -17.14
CA LYS A 856 7.56 -25.03 -17.76
C LYS A 856 6.95 -23.77 -18.40
N ASP A 857 7.54 -22.62 -18.09
CA ASP A 857 7.27 -21.35 -18.74
C ASP A 857 7.62 -21.40 -20.25
N PRO A 858 6.77 -20.93 -21.18
CA PRO A 858 7.02 -21.09 -22.62
C PRO A 858 8.30 -20.44 -23.14
N ASP A 859 8.76 -19.37 -22.51
CA ASP A 859 9.84 -18.50 -23.00
C ASP A 859 11.15 -18.64 -22.21
N THR A 860 11.16 -19.37 -21.08
CA THR A 860 12.31 -19.51 -20.17
C THR A 860 12.48 -20.94 -19.64
N ASN A 861 13.58 -21.26 -18.94
CA ASN A 861 13.77 -22.58 -18.31
C ASN A 861 13.18 -22.68 -16.88
N HIS A 862 12.47 -21.65 -16.43
CA HIS A 862 11.87 -21.59 -15.10
C HIS A 862 10.48 -22.27 -15.09
N HIS A 863 10.08 -22.79 -13.93
CA HIS A 863 8.84 -23.54 -13.74
C HIS A 863 7.87 -22.81 -12.81
N THR A 864 6.58 -23.11 -12.93
CA THR A 864 5.54 -22.78 -11.94
C THR A 864 5.04 -24.04 -11.26
N ASP A 865 4.57 -23.93 -10.00
CA ASP A 865 4.05 -25.08 -9.26
C ASP A 865 2.63 -25.40 -9.72
N GLN A 866 2.35 -26.66 -10.05
CA GLN A 866 1.00 -27.18 -10.24
C GLN A 866 0.83 -28.47 -9.44
N VAL A 867 -0.34 -28.65 -8.83
CA VAL A 867 -0.71 -29.91 -8.17
C VAL A 867 -1.66 -30.71 -9.08
N VAL A 868 -1.29 -31.96 -9.34
CA VAL A 868 -2.06 -32.93 -10.14
C VAL A 868 -2.48 -34.14 -9.33
N GLU A 869 -3.30 -35.02 -9.91
CA GLU A 869 -3.63 -36.32 -9.34
C GLU A 869 -2.39 -37.22 -9.23
N ALA A 870 -2.22 -37.91 -8.10
CA ALA A 870 -1.09 -38.79 -7.82
C ALA A 870 -1.40 -40.28 -8.08
N SER A 871 -2.45 -40.59 -8.83
CA SER A 871 -2.94 -41.96 -9.08
C SER A 871 -1.93 -42.85 -9.84
N ASP A 872 -0.97 -42.24 -10.52
CA ASP A 872 0.15 -42.89 -11.20
C ASP A 872 1.20 -43.46 -10.24
N VAL A 873 1.36 -42.85 -9.05
CA VAL A 873 2.35 -43.23 -8.03
C VAL A 873 1.71 -43.85 -6.78
N ASN A 874 0.43 -43.57 -6.49
CA ASN A 874 -0.29 -43.94 -5.26
C ASN A 874 -0.16 -45.43 -4.87
N SER A 875 -0.28 -46.33 -5.84
CA SER A 875 -0.15 -47.79 -5.65
C SER A 875 1.23 -48.23 -5.14
N ARG A 876 2.28 -47.41 -5.32
CA ARG A 876 3.67 -47.69 -4.96
C ARG A 876 4.10 -47.10 -3.61
N LEU A 877 3.42 -46.07 -3.10
CA LEU A 877 3.79 -45.39 -1.84
C LEU A 877 3.71 -46.34 -0.62
N ARG A 878 4.82 -46.52 0.11
CA ARG A 878 4.93 -47.36 1.32
C ARG A 878 5.63 -46.69 2.51
N THR A 879 6.48 -45.71 2.25
CA THR A 879 7.37 -45.04 3.21
C THR A 879 7.28 -43.52 3.10
N ILE A 880 7.80 -42.77 4.07
CA ILE A 880 7.93 -41.31 3.99
C ILE A 880 8.85 -40.91 2.83
N ASP A 881 9.96 -41.63 2.62
CA ASP A 881 10.84 -41.47 1.46
C ASP A 881 10.08 -41.57 0.12
N ASP A 882 9.11 -42.49 -0.02
CA ASP A 882 8.25 -42.55 -1.23
C ASP A 882 7.39 -41.29 -1.38
N LEU A 883 6.88 -40.70 -0.29
CA LEU A 883 6.09 -39.46 -0.35
C LEU A 883 6.95 -38.27 -0.79
N ILE A 884 8.21 -38.23 -0.36
CA ILE A 884 9.20 -37.22 -0.74
C ILE A 884 9.57 -37.37 -2.22
N ASP A 885 10.04 -38.56 -2.63
CA ASP A 885 10.55 -38.79 -3.99
C ASP A 885 9.46 -38.69 -5.07
N ASN A 886 8.21 -39.04 -4.74
CA ASN A 886 7.07 -38.90 -5.63
C ASN A 886 6.38 -37.53 -5.49
N GLN A 887 7.00 -36.54 -4.84
CA GLN A 887 6.57 -35.14 -4.78
C GLN A 887 5.13 -34.97 -4.24
N ILE A 888 4.79 -35.70 -3.19
CA ILE A 888 3.44 -35.77 -2.64
C ILE A 888 3.11 -34.55 -1.76
N VAL A 889 1.89 -34.03 -1.95
CA VAL A 889 1.29 -32.94 -1.15
C VAL A 889 -0.13 -33.30 -0.73
N ILE A 890 -0.59 -32.77 0.41
CA ILE A 890 -1.96 -33.02 0.89
C ILE A 890 -2.97 -32.03 0.27
N LYS A 891 -4.03 -32.54 -0.38
CA LYS A 891 -5.11 -31.78 -1.04
C LYS A 891 -6.02 -30.97 -0.09
N ARG A 892 -5.63 -30.83 1.19
CA ARG A 892 -6.30 -30.02 2.20
C ARG A 892 -6.19 -28.53 1.86
N HIS A 893 -4.98 -28.09 1.50
CA HIS A 893 -4.71 -26.75 1.01
C HIS A 893 -4.99 -26.64 -0.50
N ASP A 894 -5.54 -25.51 -0.95
CA ASP A 894 -5.82 -25.28 -2.36
C ASP A 894 -4.63 -24.63 -3.10
N PHE A 895 -3.64 -25.46 -3.41
CA PHE A 895 -2.44 -25.08 -4.18
C PHE A 895 -2.72 -24.55 -5.61
N ARG A 896 -3.97 -24.44 -6.04
CA ARG A 896 -4.32 -23.73 -7.30
C ARG A 896 -4.19 -22.21 -7.17
N GLY A 897 -4.15 -21.68 -5.94
CA GLY A 897 -3.92 -20.27 -5.62
C GLY A 897 -4.90 -19.29 -6.29
N LYS A 898 -4.53 -18.00 -6.30
CA LYS A 898 -5.10 -17.02 -7.24
C LYS A 898 -4.25 -16.95 -8.50
N VAL A 899 -4.18 -18.06 -9.26
CA VAL A 899 -3.58 -18.07 -10.61
C VAL A 899 -4.19 -16.95 -11.45
N SER A 900 -3.35 -16.11 -12.05
CA SER A 900 -3.81 -14.96 -12.82
C SER A 900 -4.11 -15.39 -14.25
N ILE A 901 -5.24 -16.09 -14.42
CA ILE A 901 -5.81 -16.53 -15.71
C ILE A 901 -6.08 -15.37 -16.70
N ILE A 902 -5.81 -14.13 -16.30
CA ILE A 902 -5.94 -12.89 -17.08
C ILE A 902 -4.58 -12.46 -17.69
N ARG A 903 -3.43 -12.94 -17.21
CA ARG A 903 -2.09 -12.45 -17.62
C ARG A 903 -1.10 -13.51 -18.17
N GLY A 904 -1.38 -14.81 -18.03
CA GLY A 904 -0.55 -15.88 -18.61
C GLY A 904 0.71 -16.23 -17.78
N PRO A 905 1.52 -17.21 -18.24
CA PRO A 905 2.50 -17.93 -17.40
C PRO A 905 3.59 -17.06 -16.76
N SER A 906 3.93 -15.91 -17.36
CA SER A 906 4.86 -14.95 -16.76
C SER A 906 4.31 -14.26 -15.49
N ALA A 907 2.98 -14.24 -15.29
CA ALA A 907 2.36 -13.75 -14.06
C ALA A 907 2.33 -14.80 -12.94
N ASP A 908 2.36 -16.10 -13.28
CA ASP A 908 2.30 -17.19 -12.31
C ASP A 908 3.63 -17.39 -11.52
N ARG A 909 4.67 -16.63 -11.88
CA ARG A 909 5.94 -16.48 -11.14
C ARG A 909 6.00 -15.22 -10.26
N ASN A 910 4.91 -14.44 -10.23
CA ASN A 910 4.76 -13.20 -9.46
C ASN A 910 3.44 -13.25 -8.66
N THR A 911 3.37 -14.22 -7.74
CA THR A 911 2.11 -14.73 -7.16
C THR A 911 1.96 -14.44 -5.67
N TYR A 912 0.79 -13.92 -5.29
CA TYR A 912 0.35 -13.79 -3.90
C TYR A 912 -0.08 -15.16 -3.33
N VAL A 913 0.89 -15.95 -2.89
CA VAL A 913 0.67 -17.24 -2.21
C VAL A 913 1.40 -17.27 -0.86
N SER A 914 0.96 -18.14 0.04
CA SER A 914 1.61 -18.38 1.33
C SER A 914 1.63 -19.88 1.60
N VAL A 915 2.68 -20.34 2.26
CA VAL A 915 2.94 -21.77 2.49
C VAL A 915 2.12 -22.23 3.70
N PRO A 916 1.26 -23.25 3.61
CA PRO A 916 0.46 -23.71 4.75
C PRO A 916 1.34 -24.33 5.85
N LEU A 917 0.94 -24.11 7.11
CA LEU A 917 1.54 -24.77 8.29
C LEU A 917 1.14 -26.25 8.35
N PHE A 918 -0.16 -26.55 8.24
CA PHE A 918 -0.74 -27.85 8.62
C PHE A 918 -1.25 -28.70 7.44
N SER A 919 -0.73 -28.43 6.24
CA SER A 919 -0.99 -29.19 5.01
C SER A 919 0.36 -29.62 4.41
N PRO A 920 0.84 -30.86 4.68
CA PRO A 920 2.19 -31.30 4.34
C PRO A 920 2.58 -31.11 2.88
N MET A 921 3.80 -30.62 2.68
CA MET A 921 4.57 -30.72 1.44
C MET A 921 5.73 -31.69 1.71
N PHE A 922 5.55 -32.98 1.37
CA PHE A 922 6.56 -34.01 1.65
C PHE A 922 7.77 -33.83 0.74
N GLY A 923 7.55 -33.78 -0.58
CA GLY A 923 8.56 -33.39 -1.54
C GLY A 923 8.66 -31.87 -1.74
N LEU A 924 9.79 -31.44 -2.30
CA LEU A 924 10.01 -30.10 -2.85
C LEU A 924 10.43 -30.26 -4.32
N LEU A 925 9.79 -29.48 -5.20
CA LEU A 925 10.02 -29.55 -6.64
C LEU A 925 11.35 -28.89 -7.04
N GLU A 926 12.40 -29.69 -7.20
CA GLU A 926 13.67 -29.22 -7.74
C GLU A 926 13.59 -29.00 -9.27
N ASN A 927 13.86 -27.78 -9.75
CA ASN A 927 14.12 -27.53 -11.17
C ASN A 927 15.65 -27.55 -11.43
N PRO A 928 16.18 -28.50 -12.23
CA PRO A 928 17.62 -28.56 -12.51
C PRO A 928 18.10 -27.52 -13.54
N ASN A 929 17.19 -26.84 -14.25
CA ASN A 929 17.52 -25.87 -15.32
C ASN A 929 17.12 -24.41 -14.99
N GLY A 930 16.57 -24.13 -13.81
CA GLY A 930 16.10 -22.79 -13.45
C GLY A 930 15.44 -22.78 -12.06
N ALA A 931 14.58 -21.80 -11.79
CA ALA A 931 13.78 -21.76 -10.56
C ALA A 931 12.52 -22.66 -10.63
N SER A 932 12.12 -23.18 -9.47
CA SER A 932 10.81 -23.73 -9.15
C SER A 932 9.73 -22.65 -9.01
N GLY A 933 8.48 -23.04 -8.77
CA GLY A 933 7.38 -22.09 -8.56
C GLY A 933 7.35 -21.44 -7.16
N GLY A 934 6.38 -20.54 -6.97
CA GLY A 934 6.29 -19.66 -5.80
C GLY A 934 5.91 -20.33 -4.47
N TYR A 935 5.30 -21.52 -4.46
CA TYR A 935 5.10 -22.31 -3.23
C TYR A 935 6.39 -23.05 -2.85
N THR A 936 7.01 -23.72 -3.83
CA THR A 936 8.26 -24.47 -3.60
C THR A 936 9.39 -23.55 -3.17
N PHE A 937 9.52 -22.40 -3.83
CA PHE A 937 10.50 -21.35 -3.50
C PHE A 937 10.39 -20.92 -2.03
N ARG A 938 9.19 -20.53 -1.58
CA ARG A 938 8.95 -20.08 -0.20
C ARG A 938 9.15 -21.21 0.82
N ARG A 939 8.64 -22.42 0.57
CA ARG A 939 8.78 -23.56 1.50
C ARG A 939 10.26 -23.94 1.67
N THR A 940 11.00 -23.97 0.57
CA THR A 940 12.45 -24.26 0.57
C THR A 940 13.23 -23.16 1.29
N ALA A 941 12.94 -21.87 1.03
CA ALA A 941 13.58 -20.75 1.72
C ALA A 941 13.38 -20.82 3.25
N PHE A 942 12.17 -21.13 3.73
CA PHE A 942 11.88 -21.30 5.15
C PHE A 942 12.57 -22.54 5.77
N GLU A 943 12.64 -23.67 5.05
CA GLU A 943 13.34 -24.87 5.56
C GLU A 943 14.86 -24.70 5.58
N LEU A 944 15.44 -23.97 4.61
CA LEU A 944 16.86 -23.61 4.62
C LEU A 944 17.20 -22.57 5.71
N LEU A 945 16.30 -21.63 6.00
CA LEU A 945 16.39 -20.73 7.16
C LEU A 945 16.37 -21.52 8.48
N ALA A 946 15.57 -22.58 8.57
CA ALA A 946 15.48 -23.44 9.75
C ALA A 946 16.71 -24.36 9.93
N HIS A 947 17.32 -24.82 8.85
CA HIS A 947 18.47 -25.73 8.90
C HIS A 947 19.83 -25.01 8.91
N LYS A 948 20.15 -24.23 7.87
CA LYS A 948 21.44 -23.50 7.75
C LYS A 948 21.37 -22.10 8.36
N GLY A 949 20.24 -21.41 8.25
CA GLY A 949 20.07 -20.03 8.76
C GLY A 949 19.91 -19.01 7.64
N TYR A 950 19.85 -17.72 8.04
CA TYR A 950 19.55 -16.64 7.11
C TYR A 950 20.66 -16.40 6.08
N GLU A 951 21.92 -16.27 6.52
CA GLU A 951 23.07 -16.03 5.61
C GLU A 951 23.57 -17.27 4.86
N GLU A 952 23.52 -18.46 5.49
CA GLU A 952 24.09 -19.70 4.92
C GLU A 952 23.06 -20.54 4.14
N GLY A 953 21.76 -20.36 4.38
CA GLY A 953 20.69 -21.15 3.77
C GLY A 953 19.72 -20.32 2.95
N MET A 954 19.10 -19.32 3.59
CA MET A 954 18.02 -18.56 2.97
C MET A 954 18.54 -17.65 1.85
N ILE A 955 19.41 -16.67 2.18
CA ILE A 955 19.95 -15.68 1.23
C ILE A 955 20.56 -16.33 -0.03
N PRO A 956 21.40 -17.38 0.06
CA PRO A 956 21.97 -18.03 -1.12
C PRO A 956 20.94 -18.75 -2.00
N TYR A 957 19.76 -19.10 -1.47
CA TYR A 957 18.67 -19.73 -2.20
C TYR A 957 17.67 -18.74 -2.83
N ILE A 958 17.52 -17.55 -2.23
CA ILE A 958 16.57 -16.53 -2.69
C ILE A 958 17.20 -15.40 -3.51
N SER A 959 18.52 -15.29 -3.60
CA SER A 959 19.21 -14.21 -4.33
C SER A 959 19.97 -14.68 -5.59
N ASP A 960 20.54 -13.72 -6.31
CA ASP A 960 21.45 -13.97 -7.44
C ASP A 960 22.91 -14.28 -7.03
N GLN A 961 23.20 -14.51 -5.73
CA GLN A 961 24.55 -14.69 -5.17
C GLN A 961 25.47 -15.62 -6.01
N TYR A 962 24.93 -16.70 -6.58
CA TYR A 962 25.68 -17.66 -7.40
C TYR A 962 25.50 -17.50 -8.91
N ALA A 963 24.71 -16.53 -9.39
CA ALA A 963 24.40 -16.35 -10.82
C ALA A 963 25.64 -16.07 -11.68
N ALA A 964 26.59 -15.29 -11.16
CA ALA A 964 27.86 -15.01 -11.82
C ALA A 964 28.75 -16.26 -11.93
N GLN A 965 28.73 -17.12 -10.89
CA GLN A 965 29.52 -18.36 -10.85
C GLN A 965 28.93 -19.40 -11.82
N ALA A 966 27.64 -19.72 -11.71
CA ALA A 966 26.94 -20.65 -12.59
C ALA A 966 27.16 -20.27 -14.07
N LYS A 967 27.02 -18.98 -14.41
CA LYS A 967 27.27 -18.44 -15.76
C LYS A 967 28.72 -18.61 -16.23
N SER A 968 29.71 -18.54 -15.32
CA SER A 968 31.13 -18.77 -15.67
C SER A 968 31.44 -20.26 -15.89
N GLU A 969 30.70 -21.14 -15.21
CA GLU A 969 30.76 -22.60 -15.37
C GLU A 969 29.92 -23.09 -16.57
N GLY A 970 29.17 -22.19 -17.23
CA GLY A 970 28.34 -22.49 -18.40
C GLY A 970 26.95 -23.03 -18.10
N ILE A 971 26.47 -22.87 -16.86
CA ILE A 971 25.23 -23.44 -16.31
C ILE A 971 24.23 -22.32 -15.99
N GLU A 972 22.93 -22.57 -16.18
CA GLU A 972 21.87 -21.66 -15.75
C GLU A 972 21.60 -21.81 -14.24
N LEU A 973 21.41 -20.70 -13.52
CA LEU A 973 21.24 -20.75 -12.06
C LEU A 973 19.92 -21.46 -11.69
N SER A 974 20.05 -22.69 -11.20
CA SER A 974 18.93 -23.59 -10.93
C SER A 974 18.79 -23.96 -9.44
N ASP A 975 17.65 -24.55 -9.06
CA ASP A 975 17.49 -25.08 -7.68
C ASP A 975 18.60 -26.08 -7.36
N GLN A 976 18.83 -27.04 -8.25
CA GLN A 976 19.85 -28.08 -8.07
C GLN A 976 21.25 -27.48 -7.93
N TYR A 977 21.60 -26.48 -8.75
CA TYR A 977 22.89 -25.80 -8.66
C TYR A 977 23.05 -25.11 -7.30
N ILE A 978 22.06 -24.32 -6.89
CA ILE A 978 22.06 -23.61 -5.61
C ILE A 978 22.18 -24.59 -4.42
N VAL A 979 21.41 -25.67 -4.43
CA VAL A 979 21.46 -26.72 -3.39
C VAL A 979 22.86 -27.32 -3.30
N SER A 980 23.50 -27.62 -4.44
CA SER A 980 24.88 -28.12 -4.46
C SER A 980 25.91 -27.14 -3.87
N GLN A 981 25.67 -25.82 -3.93
CA GLN A 981 26.55 -24.83 -3.30
C GLN A 981 26.29 -24.69 -1.79
N ILE A 982 25.03 -24.79 -1.34
CA ILE A 982 24.63 -24.71 0.08
C ILE A 982 25.04 -25.97 0.87
N PHE A 983 25.05 -27.13 0.21
CA PHE A 983 25.40 -28.42 0.81
C PHE A 983 26.73 -29.00 0.28
N LYS A 984 27.59 -28.20 -0.35
CA LYS A 984 28.90 -28.61 -0.88
C LYS A 984 29.79 -29.36 0.13
N ASP A 985 29.64 -29.06 1.43
CA ASP A 985 30.40 -29.63 2.54
C ASP A 985 29.66 -30.81 3.23
N ASP A 986 28.46 -31.18 2.75
CA ASP A 986 27.65 -32.30 3.24
C ASP A 986 27.27 -33.24 2.09
N PRO A 987 28.05 -34.32 1.83
CA PRO A 987 27.82 -35.22 0.71
C PRO A 987 26.55 -36.07 0.84
N THR A 988 25.80 -35.97 1.95
CA THR A 988 24.53 -36.68 2.13
C THR A 988 23.35 -35.98 1.48
N ILE A 989 23.49 -34.69 1.11
CA ILE A 989 22.42 -33.85 0.56
C ILE A 989 22.85 -33.32 -0.82
N ASN A 990 22.38 -33.96 -1.88
CA ASN A 990 22.69 -33.60 -3.27
C ASN A 990 21.45 -33.06 -4.02
N SER A 991 20.28 -33.08 -3.38
CA SER A 991 19.00 -32.62 -3.91
C SER A 991 18.07 -32.17 -2.78
N LEU A 992 17.00 -31.44 -3.12
CA LEU A 992 15.93 -31.09 -2.17
C LEU A 992 15.22 -32.33 -1.58
N SER A 993 15.15 -33.44 -2.33
CA SER A 993 14.61 -34.72 -1.82
C SER A 993 15.53 -35.35 -0.77
N ASP A 994 16.85 -35.30 -0.95
CA ASP A 994 17.80 -35.79 0.06
C ASP A 994 17.74 -34.93 1.33
N PHE A 995 17.70 -33.60 1.17
CA PHE A 995 17.50 -32.67 2.28
C PHE A 995 16.23 -33.00 3.07
N LYS A 996 15.09 -33.17 2.39
CA LYS A 996 13.82 -33.59 3.02
C LYS A 996 13.95 -34.90 3.80
N LYS A 997 14.60 -35.92 3.22
CA LYS A 997 14.83 -37.22 3.88
C LYS A 997 15.67 -37.07 5.13
N VAL A 998 16.76 -36.29 5.09
CA VAL A 998 17.59 -36.01 6.28
C VAL A 998 16.77 -35.28 7.35
N MET A 999 15.99 -34.26 6.97
CA MET A 999 15.16 -33.50 7.92
C MET A 999 14.09 -34.36 8.61
N PHE A 1000 13.41 -35.26 7.88
CA PHE A 1000 12.46 -36.21 8.47
C PHE A 1000 13.14 -37.21 9.40
N ARG A 1001 14.22 -37.88 8.95
CA ARG A 1001 14.96 -38.87 9.74
C ARG A 1001 15.54 -38.28 11.04
N GLU A 1002 15.95 -37.01 11.01
CA GLU A 1002 16.42 -36.30 12.21
C GLU A 1002 15.33 -36.17 13.29
N ARG A 1003 14.06 -35.97 12.89
CA ARG A 1003 12.92 -35.91 13.84
C ARG A 1003 12.45 -37.31 14.22
N GLU A 1004 12.42 -38.26 13.27
CA GLU A 1004 12.10 -39.66 13.52
C GLU A 1004 13.02 -40.28 14.59
N ALA A 1005 14.32 -39.97 14.57
CA ALA A 1005 15.27 -40.38 15.60
C ALA A 1005 15.04 -39.75 16.99
N LYS A 1006 14.28 -38.64 17.06
CA LYS A 1006 14.01 -37.86 18.29
C LYS A 1006 12.60 -38.04 18.86
N VAL A 1007 11.66 -38.67 18.15
CA VAL A 1007 10.24 -38.74 18.61
C VAL A 1007 10.06 -39.50 19.94
N SER A 1008 11.03 -40.32 20.34
CA SER A 1008 11.07 -41.03 21.62
C SER A 1008 11.40 -40.13 22.83
N SER A 1009 12.01 -38.97 22.63
CA SER A 1009 12.27 -37.95 23.67
C SER A 1009 11.34 -36.75 23.59
N LEU A 1010 10.28 -36.81 22.77
CA LEU A 1010 9.27 -35.75 22.64
C LEU A 1010 8.60 -35.46 24.00
N LYS A 1011 8.51 -34.18 24.39
CA LYS A 1011 7.86 -33.76 25.65
C LYS A 1011 6.36 -34.10 25.65
N PRO A 1012 5.81 -34.55 26.79
CA PRO A 1012 4.37 -34.71 26.95
C PRO A 1012 3.67 -33.34 27.02
N ILE A 1013 2.47 -33.24 26.45
CA ILE A 1013 1.64 -32.01 26.45
C ILE A 1013 0.17 -32.35 26.71
N THR A 1014 -0.61 -31.36 27.15
CA THR A 1014 -2.08 -31.44 27.17
C THR A 1014 -2.68 -30.41 26.23
N ILE A 1015 -3.58 -30.85 25.36
CA ILE A 1015 -4.28 -30.03 24.38
C ILE A 1015 -5.79 -30.01 24.66
N THR A 1016 -6.49 -28.99 24.17
CA THR A 1016 -7.95 -29.04 24.03
C THR A 1016 -8.27 -29.46 22.59
N TYR A 1017 -8.88 -30.63 22.41
CA TYR A 1017 -9.24 -31.17 21.10
C TYR A 1017 -10.66 -31.75 21.15
N GLU A 1018 -11.48 -31.48 20.12
CA GLU A 1018 -12.92 -31.80 20.07
C GLU A 1018 -13.68 -31.39 21.36
N ASN A 1019 -13.29 -30.24 21.94
CA ASN A 1019 -13.77 -29.67 23.21
C ASN A 1019 -13.50 -30.52 24.47
N GLN A 1020 -12.52 -31.43 24.43
CA GLN A 1020 -12.08 -32.23 25.58
C GLN A 1020 -10.57 -32.01 25.86
N PRO A 1021 -10.12 -32.13 27.12
CA PRO A 1021 -8.70 -32.19 27.43
C PRO A 1021 -8.12 -33.54 27.00
N VAL A 1022 -7.06 -33.53 26.20
CA VAL A 1022 -6.33 -34.71 25.74
C VAL A 1022 -4.87 -34.55 26.12
N THR A 1023 -4.34 -35.44 26.96
CA THR A 1023 -2.90 -35.50 27.28
C THR A 1023 -2.22 -36.48 26.34
N LEU A 1024 -1.22 -35.98 25.62
CA LEU A 1024 -0.36 -36.73 24.70
C LEU A 1024 0.96 -36.94 25.43
N GLN A 1025 1.26 -38.19 25.83
CA GLN A 1025 2.46 -38.54 26.59
C GLN A 1025 3.66 -38.77 25.70
N ASN A 1026 3.43 -39.22 24.46
CA ASN A 1026 4.46 -39.61 23.50
C ASN A 1026 3.94 -39.58 22.05
N PHE A 1027 4.83 -39.81 21.08
CA PHE A 1027 4.50 -39.78 19.65
C PHE A 1027 3.42 -40.79 19.20
N SER A 1028 3.31 -41.96 19.82
CA SER A 1028 2.26 -42.95 19.49
C SER A 1028 0.85 -42.41 19.78
N ASP A 1029 0.72 -41.54 20.79
CA ASP A 1029 -0.56 -40.88 21.08
C ASP A 1029 -0.92 -39.87 19.99
N ILE A 1030 0.08 -39.18 19.43
CA ILE A 1030 -0.09 -38.28 18.28
C ILE A 1030 -0.51 -39.07 17.04
N GLU A 1031 0.18 -40.18 16.73
CA GLU A 1031 -0.19 -41.05 15.59
C GLU A 1031 -1.61 -41.62 15.72
N HIS A 1032 -2.02 -42.00 16.93
CA HIS A 1032 -3.37 -42.49 17.22
C HIS A 1032 -4.43 -41.43 16.87
N HIS A 1033 -4.35 -40.24 17.46
CA HIS A 1033 -5.30 -39.16 17.22
C HIS A 1033 -5.23 -38.64 15.77
N MET A 1034 -4.04 -38.63 15.15
CA MET A 1034 -3.85 -38.26 13.75
C MET A 1034 -4.59 -39.22 12.81
N LYS A 1035 -4.51 -40.52 13.08
CA LYS A 1035 -5.22 -41.56 12.31
C LYS A 1035 -6.74 -41.48 12.48
N GLU A 1036 -7.22 -41.14 13.68
CA GLU A 1036 -8.64 -40.87 13.90
C GLU A 1036 -9.12 -39.61 13.17
N ALA A 1037 -8.37 -38.51 13.25
CA ALA A 1037 -8.65 -37.25 12.59
C ALA A 1037 -8.66 -37.40 11.06
N LEU A 1038 -7.67 -38.10 10.49
CA LEU A 1038 -7.59 -38.37 9.05
C LEU A 1038 -8.77 -39.21 8.53
N ARG A 1039 -9.36 -40.06 9.39
CA ARG A 1039 -10.57 -40.84 9.10
C ARG A 1039 -11.87 -40.01 9.17
N LYS A 1040 -11.84 -38.82 9.80
CA LYS A 1040 -12.94 -37.84 9.83
C LYS A 1040 -12.81 -36.80 8.70
N ASP A 1041 -11.58 -36.51 8.26
CA ASP A 1041 -11.28 -35.58 7.16
C ASP A 1041 -11.85 -36.02 5.80
N SER A 1042 -12.22 -35.05 4.94
CA SER A 1042 -12.65 -35.32 3.57
C SER A 1042 -12.54 -34.09 2.66
N ILE A 1043 -12.31 -34.31 1.35
CA ILE A 1043 -12.27 -33.23 0.34
C ILE A 1043 -13.52 -32.36 0.40
N ARG A 1044 -14.71 -32.97 0.58
CA ARG A 1044 -15.97 -32.24 0.60
C ARG A 1044 -16.00 -31.23 1.74
N MET A 1045 -15.54 -31.61 2.93
CA MET A 1045 -15.46 -30.70 4.08
C MET A 1045 -14.48 -29.56 3.80
N TRP A 1046 -13.25 -29.86 3.37
CA TRP A 1046 -12.24 -28.84 3.07
C TRP A 1046 -12.74 -27.84 1.99
N ARG A 1047 -13.45 -28.32 0.95
CA ARG A 1047 -14.01 -27.47 -0.11
C ARG A 1047 -15.24 -26.66 0.29
N THR A 1048 -16.03 -27.09 1.28
CA THR A 1048 -17.26 -26.37 1.70
C THR A 1048 -17.10 -25.56 2.99
N GLN A 1049 -16.05 -25.79 3.77
CA GLN A 1049 -15.82 -25.18 5.09
C GLN A 1049 -14.38 -24.63 5.27
N GLY A 1050 -13.50 -24.81 4.28
CA GLY A 1050 -12.09 -24.43 4.33
C GLY A 1050 -11.19 -25.48 5.00
N GLU A 1051 -9.87 -25.36 4.81
CA GLU A 1051 -8.90 -26.29 5.42
C GLU A 1051 -8.94 -26.28 6.95
N ALA A 1052 -9.23 -25.12 7.54
CA ALA A 1052 -9.31 -24.93 8.99
C ALA A 1052 -10.44 -25.70 9.67
N ALA A 1053 -11.46 -26.15 8.92
CA ALA A 1053 -12.52 -27.03 9.44
C ALA A 1053 -12.09 -28.50 9.54
N GLY A 1054 -10.92 -28.88 8.98
CA GLY A 1054 -10.40 -30.24 9.05
C GLY A 1054 -10.07 -30.68 10.47
N HIS A 1055 -10.43 -31.90 10.83
CA HIS A 1055 -10.06 -32.51 12.12
C HIS A 1055 -8.53 -32.61 12.26
N VAL A 1056 -7.83 -32.94 11.17
CA VAL A 1056 -6.36 -32.97 11.16
C VAL A 1056 -5.77 -31.57 11.35
N TYR A 1057 -6.35 -30.54 10.72
CA TYR A 1057 -5.91 -29.15 10.90
C TYR A 1057 -6.09 -28.72 12.35
N GLN A 1058 -7.25 -28.99 12.95
CA GLN A 1058 -7.54 -28.66 14.35
C GLN A 1058 -6.64 -29.41 15.33
N LEU A 1059 -6.33 -30.69 15.07
CA LEU A 1059 -5.39 -31.46 15.88
C LEU A 1059 -3.97 -30.87 15.78
N LYS A 1060 -3.49 -30.60 14.56
CA LYS A 1060 -2.16 -30.00 14.33
C LYS A 1060 -2.06 -28.61 14.96
N LEU A 1061 -3.08 -27.76 14.82
CA LEU A 1061 -3.15 -26.44 15.46
C LEU A 1061 -3.11 -26.54 17.00
N ALA A 1062 -3.87 -27.46 17.59
CA ALA A 1062 -3.92 -27.64 19.04
C ALA A 1062 -2.56 -28.12 19.61
N ILE A 1063 -1.91 -29.08 18.94
CA ILE A 1063 -0.56 -29.56 19.31
C ILE A 1063 0.49 -28.46 19.12
N PHE A 1064 0.46 -27.75 17.98
CA PHE A 1064 1.39 -26.66 17.69
C PHE A 1064 1.31 -25.56 18.75
N LYS A 1065 0.09 -25.14 19.14
CA LYS A 1065 -0.11 -24.11 20.16
C LYS A 1065 0.37 -24.53 21.54
N ALA A 1066 0.12 -25.78 21.94
CA ALA A 1066 0.61 -26.28 23.23
C ALA A 1066 2.16 -26.34 23.28
N TYR A 1067 2.84 -26.77 22.21
CA TYR A 1067 4.30 -26.69 22.15
C TYR A 1067 4.80 -25.25 22.06
N PHE A 1068 4.13 -24.35 21.33
CA PHE A 1068 4.49 -22.94 21.24
C PHE A 1068 4.42 -22.25 22.62
N GLU A 1069 3.43 -22.61 23.45
CA GLU A 1069 3.28 -22.11 24.82
C GLU A 1069 4.32 -22.72 25.79
N ASP A 1070 4.46 -24.05 25.84
CA ASP A 1070 5.46 -24.75 26.67
C ASP A 1070 6.89 -24.27 26.41
N THR A 1071 7.24 -24.05 25.13
CA THR A 1071 8.58 -23.64 24.71
C THR A 1071 8.82 -22.13 24.70
N LYS A 1072 7.86 -21.32 25.20
CA LYS A 1072 7.95 -19.85 25.28
C LYS A 1072 8.21 -19.19 23.91
N GLU A 1073 7.36 -19.49 22.93
CA GLU A 1073 7.54 -19.08 21.52
C GLU A 1073 8.82 -19.68 20.90
N PHE A 1074 8.95 -21.01 20.98
CA PHE A 1074 10.07 -21.78 20.47
C PHE A 1074 11.45 -21.24 20.91
N GLN A 1075 11.59 -20.83 22.17
CA GLN A 1075 12.89 -20.60 22.82
C GLN A 1075 13.51 -21.94 23.22
N ASP A 1076 12.73 -22.80 23.88
CA ASP A 1076 13.16 -24.13 24.30
C ASP A 1076 12.83 -25.22 23.27
N SER A 1077 13.48 -26.37 23.37
CA SER A 1077 13.20 -27.57 22.55
C SER A 1077 11.84 -28.20 22.89
N ILE A 1078 11.18 -28.82 21.90
CA ILE A 1078 10.03 -29.72 22.11
C ILE A 1078 10.44 -31.13 22.53
N PHE A 1079 11.73 -31.47 22.36
CA PHE A 1079 12.33 -32.71 22.84
C PHE A 1079 12.97 -32.47 24.22
N LEU A 1080 12.90 -33.47 25.09
CA LEU A 1080 13.70 -33.57 26.30
C LEU A 1080 15.18 -33.65 25.93
N SER A 1081 16.05 -33.13 26.80
CA SER A 1081 17.49 -33.30 26.67
C SER A 1081 17.87 -34.77 26.81
N ASP A 1082 18.82 -35.24 26.00
CA ASP A 1082 19.52 -36.50 26.25
C ASP A 1082 20.32 -36.35 27.57
N ASN A 1083 20.13 -37.30 28.49
CA ASN A 1083 20.75 -37.37 29.83
C ASN A 1083 21.77 -38.53 29.90
#